data_AF-E3NMS4-F1
#
_entry.id   AF-E3NMS4-F1
#
_cell.length_a   1.000
_cell.length_b   1.000
_cell.length_c   1.000
_cell.angle_alpha   90.00
_cell.angle_beta   90.00
_cell.angle_gamma   90.00
#
_symmetry.space_group_name_H-M   'P 1'
#
loop_
_entity.id
_entity.type
_entity.pdbx_description
1 polymer ?
#
loop_
_entity_poly.entity_id
_entity_poly.type
_entity_poly.pdbx_seq_one_letter_code
_entity_poly.pdbx_strand_id
1 'polypeptide(L)'
;MDLRDDLSLVIGKNNTGKTSLLNVLSVYLSGSQSGFVFEDFSVATQRDLLTLLVDEELVVPAALPSIILTLTICYDEEDNLRSLSNLMVDLSPDARKVHLRFSSEITTDQLERLHADLHDNLSAIEKALDKSLDTEQKRDEVQRFLSKKLKHYLVRKVVSFDPDDASVDLDLTDQLSSVRRVLNMEYVSARRSVENRDSGKGAKASARALSQLSSDYFRDHTGGNEESAPFIQLSAQAAVTDREFTKAYKRVFEDVVAKVKRFGAVAGLGGDIHVMSTIQPSTLLNDSTSVKYGEPDTLLPEDHNGLGYLNLIAIIMEIEIRLLRIKSANNAAPSDINLLVIEEPEAHTHPQLQYIFIKKIKELLKEHRQDGGIQLQTIITTHSSHITAESDFADIKYFRRIGDRVEARNMTDLEQKYGKDKKQYQFLTQYLTLTRAELFFADKAILIEGDTERILMRAMMRKIDQANPEHESPLGSQNISVVEVGAHSQIFDHFIEFTGLKTLIITDIDSAKVITNKAGNKVLTACAVAQGTHTTNGALKHFLSLTQSGVDDAGDLSNLRKLTSAARQLKKQAGTWKADSTDPSLFVAYQVSENGYEARSYEDAFIHLNRDFITDNLETFRGLKNTELFSDSTGGAGSGKTYSMLSFLEELYASHPQTSVACVTFTNVAVNEIRSRFSTPVLSVSTIHEFLWALIGRFQKNVRESLAILVNEGVIKSALDLPISAGFWDESIAYKEWLSIEAGEISHDELLKVAKHLFSEHPTLTKILSDQYDVLLIDEYQDTPVDVLSILLETLPEPKDRSLRIGFFGDGEQAIHEGDKGQAIVKSAIASGRLQLITKDQNRRNPATVLSVINRLRADGLVQVQATDMNAPNFNKEGTARFVYTEQNELNTDELRKLEFCSDWGFSSEDTKLLYLGKSMIAREKQFPRLMAIYDKDRVVEYSKKLKEALVKRGISPNDDATFSEVIELHGSIAPPTKGQQEAFDNEPDLLVLASPFLFTDIATTSSNSDRLLGTKKVSELDDRDRGEKRDPLINHLIAIQELRALFRQGRFSAVIRAMDETITSIEGRERVATDLKTLDSMSDSPIGDVIAFAESSGLLKRKDAVLRFQGKHPYRYARVSEVPFQEIVNLYEYVEDHSPYSTQHGVKGSEWDNIFVSLDNGGWNNYNFERLLSDPQGNSSVHNRSRMMLYVTCSRAKENLIVYIHKPTEATLARAREWFGDTNVSLVG
;
A
#
# COMPACT_ATOMS: atom_id res chain seq x y z
N MET A 1 15.09 8.38 -5.81
CA MET A 1 16.52 8.59 -6.18
C MET A 1 17.23 8.61 -4.87
N ASP A 2 18.01 7.57 -4.62
CA ASP A 2 18.21 7.15 -3.24
C ASP A 2 19.65 7.47 -2.89
N LEU A 3 19.83 8.32 -1.87
CA LEU A 3 21.14 8.82 -1.51
C LEU A 3 21.97 7.73 -0.84
N ARG A 4 23.28 7.81 -1.05
CA ARG A 4 24.30 7.04 -0.32
C ARG A 4 24.73 7.84 0.90
N ASP A 5 25.12 7.14 1.96
CA ASP A 5 25.54 7.74 3.23
C ASP A 5 26.83 8.57 3.08
N ASP A 6 27.68 8.20 2.12
CA ASP A 6 28.92 8.91 1.79
C ASP A 6 28.81 9.83 0.57
N LEU A 7 28.49 9.27 -0.61
CA LEU A 7 28.56 9.94 -1.92
C LEU A 7 27.59 9.34 -2.95
N SER A 8 26.76 10.18 -3.56
CA SER A 8 25.91 9.83 -4.71
C SER A 8 26.39 10.54 -5.98
N LEU A 9 26.66 9.79 -7.06
CA LEU A 9 27.12 10.35 -8.33
C LEU A 9 25.99 10.42 -9.36
N VAL A 10 25.50 11.62 -9.63
CA VAL A 10 24.42 11.88 -10.58
C VAL A 10 24.99 12.10 -11.98
N ILE A 11 24.70 11.16 -12.89
CA ILE A 11 25.19 11.18 -14.28
C ILE A 11 24.03 11.13 -15.28
N GLY A 12 24.32 11.38 -16.55
CA GLY A 12 23.35 11.21 -17.64
C GLY A 12 23.69 12.10 -18.82
N LYS A 13 22.94 11.95 -19.91
CA LYS A 13 23.14 12.72 -21.16
C LYS A 13 23.01 14.24 -20.96
N ASN A 14 23.26 14.99 -22.02
CA ASN A 14 23.05 16.44 -22.03
C ASN A 14 21.56 16.77 -21.87
N ASN A 15 21.26 17.85 -21.13
CA ASN A 15 19.91 18.34 -20.88
C ASN A 15 18.95 17.32 -20.20
N THR A 16 19.48 16.45 -19.33
CA THR A 16 18.67 15.51 -18.51
C THR A 16 18.31 16.03 -17.11
N GLY A 17 18.34 17.36 -16.87
CA GLY A 17 17.81 17.95 -15.63
C GLY A 17 18.70 17.84 -14.38
N LYS A 18 20.01 17.56 -14.52
CA LYS A 18 20.94 17.46 -13.39
C LYS A 18 21.01 18.77 -12.57
N THR A 19 21.32 19.90 -13.21
CA THR A 19 21.28 21.24 -12.57
C THR A 19 19.87 21.60 -12.04
N SER A 20 18.80 21.11 -12.67
CA SER A 20 17.42 21.33 -12.21
C SER A 20 17.14 20.66 -10.86
N LEU A 21 17.67 19.45 -10.61
CA LEU A 21 17.66 18.85 -9.26
C LEU A 21 18.35 19.77 -8.25
N LEU A 22 19.55 20.27 -8.58
CA LEU A 22 20.34 21.06 -7.64
C LEU A 22 19.65 22.39 -7.28
N ASN A 23 19.03 23.04 -8.27
CA ASN A 23 18.22 24.23 -8.04
C ASN A 23 17.03 23.93 -7.11
N VAL A 24 16.25 22.88 -7.40
CA VAL A 24 15.09 22.46 -6.58
C VAL A 24 15.49 22.15 -5.13
N LEU A 25 16.59 21.43 -4.92
CA LEU A 25 17.14 21.22 -3.58
C LEU A 25 17.50 22.55 -2.90
N SER A 26 18.17 23.48 -3.61
CA SER A 26 18.58 24.77 -3.02
C SER A 26 17.41 25.67 -2.63
N VAL A 27 16.34 25.74 -3.43
CA VAL A 27 15.19 26.62 -3.15
C VAL A 27 14.36 26.14 -1.96
N TYR A 28 14.30 24.83 -1.73
CA TYR A 28 13.59 24.25 -0.57
C TYR A 28 14.46 24.14 0.69
N LEU A 29 15.73 23.73 0.55
CA LEU A 29 16.54 23.27 1.69
C LEU A 29 17.63 24.25 2.13
N SER A 30 18.33 24.95 1.22
CA SER A 30 19.46 25.83 1.60
C SER A 30 19.04 27.18 2.21
N GLY A 31 17.75 27.36 2.50
CA GLY A 31 17.20 28.57 3.13
C GLY A 31 17.21 29.83 2.25
N SER A 32 17.60 29.71 0.98
CA SER A 32 17.72 30.83 0.05
C SER A 32 16.38 31.55 -0.19
N GLN A 33 16.40 32.90 -0.21
CA GLN A 33 15.21 33.72 -0.51
C GLN A 33 14.91 33.82 -2.01
N SER A 34 15.74 33.23 -2.88
CA SER A 34 15.39 32.91 -4.25
C SER A 34 14.23 31.91 -4.26
N GLY A 35 13.01 32.39 -4.51
CA GLY A 35 11.95 31.55 -5.06
C GLY A 35 12.22 31.27 -6.54
N PHE A 36 11.62 30.20 -7.06
CA PHE A 36 11.71 29.82 -8.46
C PHE A 36 11.32 30.99 -9.39
N VAL A 37 12.06 31.14 -10.48
CA VAL A 37 11.76 32.09 -11.55
C VAL A 37 10.95 31.41 -12.66
N PHE A 38 10.49 32.19 -13.64
CA PHE A 38 9.74 31.66 -14.78
C PHE A 38 10.55 30.62 -15.58
N GLU A 39 11.86 30.85 -15.68
CA GLU A 39 12.82 30.02 -16.39
C GLU A 39 13.05 28.64 -15.74
N ASP A 40 12.68 28.45 -14.47
CA ASP A 40 12.83 27.17 -13.74
C ASP A 40 11.72 26.16 -14.08
N PHE A 41 10.59 26.63 -14.62
CA PHE A 41 9.51 25.77 -15.09
C PHE A 41 9.88 25.08 -16.42
N SER A 42 9.26 23.93 -16.70
CA SER A 42 9.49 23.24 -17.98
C SER A 42 9.08 24.10 -19.18
N VAL A 43 9.71 23.91 -20.34
CA VAL A 43 9.40 24.69 -21.56
C VAL A 43 7.92 24.54 -21.98
N ALA A 44 7.32 23.39 -21.72
CA ALA A 44 5.87 23.20 -21.89
C ALA A 44 5.10 24.14 -20.94
N THR A 45 5.33 24.02 -19.63
CA THR A 45 4.69 24.85 -18.59
C THR A 45 4.89 26.36 -18.82
N GLN A 46 6.08 26.78 -19.28
CA GLN A 46 6.38 28.17 -19.66
C GLN A 46 5.49 28.65 -20.81
N ARG A 47 5.39 27.88 -21.90
CA ARG A 47 4.51 28.20 -23.05
C ARG A 47 3.05 28.26 -22.62
N ASP A 48 2.63 27.31 -21.80
CA ASP A 48 1.24 27.16 -21.39
C ASP A 48 0.84 28.35 -20.47
N LEU A 49 1.72 28.78 -19.56
CA LEU A 49 1.56 29.98 -18.73
C LEU A 49 1.64 31.29 -19.53
N LEU A 50 2.49 31.39 -20.57
CA LEU A 50 2.51 32.56 -21.47
C LEU A 50 1.19 32.69 -22.24
N THR A 51 0.63 31.57 -22.71
CA THR A 51 -0.64 31.56 -23.45
C THR A 51 -1.78 32.05 -22.54
N LEU A 52 -1.83 31.50 -21.32
CA LEU A 52 -2.82 31.82 -20.28
C LEU A 52 -2.85 33.29 -19.82
N LEU A 53 -1.78 34.06 -20.05
CA LEU A 53 -1.63 35.42 -19.51
C LEU A 53 -1.51 36.51 -20.59
N VAL A 54 -1.60 36.17 -21.88
CA VAL A 54 -1.64 37.16 -22.99
C VAL A 54 -3.09 37.57 -23.32
N ASP A 55 -4.07 36.74 -23.02
CA ASP A 55 -5.49 37.00 -23.26
C ASP A 55 -6.11 37.86 -22.14
N GLU A 56 -7.04 38.75 -22.50
CA GLU A 56 -7.68 39.70 -21.57
C GLU A 56 -8.70 39.05 -20.61
N GLU A 57 -9.08 37.79 -20.85
CA GLU A 57 -9.99 36.99 -20.01
C GLU A 57 -9.25 35.73 -19.51
N LEU A 58 -9.19 35.54 -18.19
CA LEU A 58 -8.44 34.45 -17.56
C LEU A 58 -9.27 33.18 -17.42
N VAL A 59 -8.76 32.05 -17.93
CA VAL A 59 -9.40 30.73 -17.81
C VAL A 59 -8.53 29.79 -16.96
N VAL A 60 -8.90 29.60 -15.69
CA VAL A 60 -8.13 28.81 -14.72
C VAL A 60 -8.04 27.32 -15.14
N PRO A 61 -6.83 26.74 -15.27
CA PRO A 61 -6.66 25.34 -15.66
C PRO A 61 -6.85 24.38 -14.48
N ALA A 62 -7.30 23.15 -14.77
CA ALA A 62 -7.55 22.10 -13.77
C ALA A 62 -6.29 21.57 -13.06
N ALA A 63 -5.10 21.84 -13.60
CA ALA A 63 -3.82 21.59 -12.96
C ALA A 63 -2.98 22.87 -13.04
N LEU A 64 -2.67 23.45 -11.88
CA LEU A 64 -1.93 24.71 -11.79
C LEU A 64 -0.40 24.46 -11.80
N PRO A 65 0.40 25.35 -12.40
CA PRO A 65 1.86 25.22 -12.41
C PRO A 65 2.43 25.09 -10.99
N SER A 66 3.18 24.00 -10.78
CA SER A 66 3.86 23.74 -9.51
C SER A 66 5.20 23.04 -9.71
N ILE A 67 6.08 23.20 -8.73
CA ILE A 67 7.36 22.50 -8.59
C ILE A 67 7.29 21.73 -7.27
N ILE A 68 7.69 20.47 -7.24
CA ILE A 68 7.54 19.59 -6.07
C ILE A 68 8.84 18.81 -5.81
N LEU A 69 9.22 18.70 -4.54
CA LEU A 69 10.33 17.87 -4.05
C LEU A 69 9.80 16.88 -3.01
N THR A 70 10.14 15.61 -3.14
CA THR A 70 9.80 14.56 -2.18
C THR A 70 11.08 13.92 -1.66
N LEU A 71 11.19 13.76 -0.33
CA LEU A 71 12.34 13.22 0.38
C LEU A 71 11.90 12.06 1.29
N THR A 72 12.84 11.15 1.55
CA THR A 72 12.70 10.07 2.54
C THR A 72 13.89 10.17 3.49
N ILE A 73 13.61 10.26 4.78
CA ILE A 73 14.56 10.25 5.89
C ILE A 73 14.62 8.83 6.46
N CYS A 74 15.81 8.40 6.88
CA CYS A 74 16.04 7.15 7.62
C CYS A 74 16.73 7.46 8.96
N TYR A 75 16.55 6.63 9.98
CA TYR A 75 17.18 6.77 11.32
C TYR A 75 17.46 5.40 11.97
N ASP A 76 18.44 5.30 12.87
CA ASP A 76 18.82 4.04 13.56
C ASP A 76 18.52 4.05 15.09
N GLU A 77 19.41 3.51 15.93
CA GLU A 77 19.27 3.37 17.39
C GLU A 77 20.04 4.39 18.21
N GLU A 78 21.11 4.96 17.65
CA GLU A 78 21.89 6.03 18.30
C GLU A 78 21.24 7.43 18.08
N ASP A 79 20.24 7.50 17.19
CA ASP A 79 19.59 8.75 16.74
C ASP A 79 18.64 9.41 17.75
N ASN A 80 18.69 10.75 17.81
CA ASN A 80 17.88 11.54 18.72
C ASN A 80 16.49 11.87 18.14
N LEU A 81 15.49 11.03 18.43
CA LEU A 81 14.13 11.18 17.89
C LEU A 81 13.39 12.46 18.32
N ARG A 82 13.91 13.32 19.21
CA ARG A 82 13.20 14.52 19.70
C ARG A 82 12.86 15.53 18.60
N SER A 83 13.72 15.68 17.60
CA SER A 83 13.43 16.53 16.44
C SER A 83 12.38 15.87 15.53
N LEU A 84 12.54 14.56 15.33
CA LEU A 84 11.83 13.76 14.33
C LEU A 84 10.43 13.33 14.77
N SER A 85 10.15 13.20 16.07
CA SER A 85 8.88 12.70 16.61
C SER A 85 7.65 13.52 16.23
N ASN A 86 7.84 14.81 15.93
CA ASN A 86 6.79 15.69 15.39
C ASN A 86 6.48 15.45 13.90
N LEU A 87 7.33 14.69 13.21
CA LEU A 87 7.22 14.34 11.77
C LEU A 87 6.86 12.86 11.57
N MET A 88 6.97 12.03 12.61
CA MET A 88 6.76 10.58 12.57
C MET A 88 5.29 10.21 12.39
N VAL A 89 5.04 9.30 11.43
CA VAL A 89 3.74 8.63 11.25
C VAL A 89 3.62 7.31 12.05
N ASP A 90 4.76 6.74 12.44
CA ASP A 90 4.92 5.41 13.05
C ASP A 90 5.66 5.49 14.42
N LEU A 91 5.38 4.59 15.37
CA LEU A 91 6.05 4.45 16.68
C LEU A 91 6.81 3.13 16.84
N SER A 92 6.62 2.16 15.94
CA SER A 92 7.24 0.84 16.04
C SER A 92 8.75 0.97 16.28
N PRO A 93 9.36 0.16 17.18
CA PRO A 93 10.81 0.12 17.33
C PRO A 93 11.52 -0.03 15.98
N ASP A 94 10.98 -0.90 15.12
CA ASP A 94 11.48 -1.23 13.78
C ASP A 94 11.13 -0.20 12.70
N ALA A 95 10.26 0.76 13.00
CA ALA A 95 10.07 1.92 12.14
C ALA A 95 11.29 2.83 12.24
N ARG A 96 11.91 3.05 11.08
CA ARG A 96 13.19 3.73 10.87
C ARG A 96 13.13 4.77 9.74
N LYS A 97 11.94 5.26 9.37
CA LYS A 97 11.74 6.19 8.23
C LYS A 97 10.67 7.26 8.46
N VAL A 98 10.82 8.38 7.76
CA VAL A 98 9.83 9.48 7.64
C VAL A 98 9.87 10.04 6.22
N HIS A 99 8.72 10.38 5.62
CA HIS A 99 8.66 10.91 4.26
C HIS A 99 8.14 12.36 4.24
N LEU A 100 8.82 13.25 3.50
CA LEU A 100 8.51 14.68 3.43
C LEU A 100 8.25 15.13 1.99
N ARG A 101 7.31 16.05 1.79
CA ARG A 101 6.90 16.60 0.49
C ARG A 101 6.88 18.13 0.57
N PHE A 102 7.61 18.82 -0.30
CA PHE A 102 7.65 20.27 -0.43
C PHE A 102 7.03 20.66 -1.78
N SER A 103 6.17 21.69 -1.84
CA SER A 103 5.66 22.26 -3.09
C SER A 103 5.85 23.78 -3.16
N SER A 104 5.87 24.29 -4.40
CA SER A 104 5.75 25.70 -4.76
C SER A 104 4.74 25.76 -5.90
N GLU A 105 3.56 26.29 -5.63
CA GLU A 105 2.37 26.20 -6.49
C GLU A 105 1.72 27.57 -6.67
N ILE A 106 1.24 27.85 -7.89
CA ILE A 106 0.31 28.98 -8.09
C ILE A 106 -1.06 28.49 -7.61
N THR A 107 -1.68 29.15 -6.63
CA THR A 107 -3.09 28.88 -6.27
C THR A 107 -4.02 29.69 -7.16
N THR A 108 -5.29 29.30 -7.28
CA THR A 108 -6.31 30.01 -8.07
C THR A 108 -6.30 31.52 -7.82
N ASP A 109 -6.38 31.93 -6.55
CA ASP A 109 -6.39 33.33 -6.12
C ASP A 109 -5.12 34.10 -6.52
N GLN A 110 -3.95 33.44 -6.55
CA GLN A 110 -2.70 34.06 -6.99
C GLN A 110 -2.58 34.14 -8.52
N LEU A 111 -3.20 33.21 -9.27
CA LEU A 111 -3.28 33.26 -10.73
C LEU A 111 -4.16 34.43 -11.20
N GLU A 112 -5.33 34.60 -10.57
CA GLU A 112 -6.23 35.73 -10.81
C GLU A 112 -5.52 37.07 -10.57
N ARG A 113 -4.81 37.18 -9.44
CA ARG A 113 -4.02 38.36 -9.11
C ARG A 113 -2.87 38.62 -10.09
N LEU A 114 -2.14 37.57 -10.50
CA LEU A 114 -1.05 37.65 -11.46
C LEU A 114 -1.51 38.22 -12.81
N HIS A 115 -2.67 37.79 -13.29
CA HIS A 115 -3.27 38.27 -14.54
C HIS A 115 -3.63 39.76 -14.49
N ALA A 116 -4.24 40.22 -13.38
CA ALA A 116 -4.61 41.61 -13.17
C ALA A 116 -3.39 42.56 -13.04
N ASP A 117 -2.44 42.23 -12.15
CA ASP A 117 -1.20 43.00 -11.94
C ASP A 117 -0.36 43.12 -13.24
N LEU A 118 -0.56 42.21 -14.19
CA LEU A 118 0.09 42.15 -15.50
C LEU A 118 -0.61 43.02 -16.55
N HIS A 119 -1.93 42.96 -16.65
CA HIS A 119 -2.69 43.80 -17.58
C HIS A 119 -2.58 45.29 -17.25
N ASP A 120 -2.58 45.65 -15.96
CA ASP A 120 -2.30 47.02 -15.51
C ASP A 120 -0.93 47.51 -16.01
N ASN A 121 0.10 46.67 -15.95
CA ASN A 121 1.45 47.03 -16.40
C ASN A 121 1.55 47.15 -17.93
N LEU A 122 0.88 46.27 -18.69
CA LEU A 122 0.79 46.39 -20.15
C LEU A 122 0.14 47.74 -20.55
N SER A 123 -0.99 48.09 -19.93
CA SER A 123 -1.68 49.37 -20.19
C SER A 123 -0.82 50.59 -19.85
N ALA A 124 0.01 50.51 -18.80
CA ALA A 124 0.93 51.56 -18.40
C ALA A 124 2.09 51.74 -19.40
N ILE A 125 2.60 50.64 -19.98
CA ILE A 125 3.63 50.66 -21.03
C ILE A 125 3.05 51.26 -22.32
N GLU A 126 1.87 50.82 -22.75
CA GLU A 126 1.19 51.36 -23.95
C GLU A 126 0.97 52.88 -23.83
N LYS A 127 0.51 53.34 -22.65
CA LYS A 127 0.31 54.74 -22.32
C LYS A 127 1.62 55.55 -22.23
N ALA A 128 2.73 54.94 -21.84
CA ALA A 128 4.05 55.58 -21.80
C ALA A 128 4.73 55.67 -23.18
N LEU A 129 4.35 54.79 -24.12
CA LEU A 129 4.82 54.77 -25.50
C LEU A 129 3.90 55.52 -26.48
N ASP A 130 2.71 55.94 -26.02
CA ASP A 130 1.61 56.52 -26.83
C ASP A 130 1.18 55.62 -28.01
N LYS A 131 1.23 54.29 -27.80
CA LYS A 131 0.81 53.27 -28.78
C LYS A 131 0.44 51.94 -28.12
N SER A 132 -0.48 51.19 -28.72
CA SER A 132 -0.76 49.80 -28.35
C SER A 132 0.38 48.85 -28.74
N LEU A 133 0.53 47.75 -28.01
CA LEU A 133 1.42 46.63 -28.34
C LEU A 133 0.65 45.60 -29.19
N ASP A 134 1.32 45.04 -30.20
CA ASP A 134 0.80 43.85 -30.92
C ASP A 134 0.98 42.57 -30.09
N THR A 135 0.46 41.43 -30.56
CA THR A 135 0.50 40.16 -29.82
C THR A 135 1.92 39.66 -29.54
N GLU A 136 2.88 39.92 -30.43
CA GLU A 136 4.28 39.52 -30.22
C GLU A 136 4.93 40.42 -29.17
N GLN A 137 4.73 41.74 -29.27
CA GLN A 137 5.17 42.74 -28.28
C GLN A 137 4.52 42.53 -26.90
N LYS A 138 3.22 42.17 -26.85
CA LYS A 138 2.51 41.80 -25.60
C LYS A 138 3.15 40.55 -25.00
N ARG A 139 3.34 39.47 -25.78
CA ARG A 139 3.98 38.22 -25.32
C ARG A 139 5.40 38.46 -24.79
N ASP A 140 6.16 39.33 -25.46
CA ASP A 140 7.48 39.80 -25.04
C ASP A 140 7.43 40.50 -23.66
N GLU A 141 6.48 41.40 -23.44
CA GLU A 141 6.30 42.07 -22.14
C GLU A 141 5.71 41.16 -21.06
N VAL A 142 4.85 40.20 -21.41
CA VAL A 142 4.36 39.15 -20.49
C VAL A 142 5.54 38.26 -20.03
N GLN A 143 6.44 37.86 -20.92
CA GLN A 143 7.65 37.16 -20.53
C GLN A 143 8.55 38.04 -19.65
N ARG A 144 8.81 39.30 -20.04
CA ARG A 144 9.56 40.28 -19.23
C ARG A 144 8.93 40.56 -17.87
N PHE A 145 7.62 40.38 -17.71
CA PHE A 145 6.90 40.47 -16.45
C PHE A 145 7.16 39.23 -15.61
N LEU A 146 6.92 38.03 -16.16
CA LEU A 146 7.05 36.75 -15.45
C LEU A 146 8.47 36.53 -14.92
N SER A 147 9.51 36.73 -15.75
CA SER A 147 10.92 36.63 -15.34
C SER A 147 11.29 37.57 -14.19
N LYS A 148 10.54 38.67 -13.99
CA LYS A 148 10.78 39.64 -12.90
C LYS A 148 9.90 39.38 -11.67
N LYS A 149 8.65 38.96 -11.87
CA LYS A 149 7.59 39.00 -10.86
C LYS A 149 6.95 37.66 -10.47
N LEU A 150 7.03 36.58 -11.26
CA LEU A 150 6.29 35.33 -11.02
C LEU A 150 6.46 34.79 -9.59
N LYS A 151 7.69 34.88 -9.05
CA LYS A 151 8.06 34.54 -7.67
C LYS A 151 7.16 35.14 -6.56
N HIS A 152 6.39 36.19 -6.84
CA HIS A 152 5.47 36.83 -5.87
C HIS A 152 4.09 36.16 -5.81
N TYR A 153 3.79 35.22 -6.71
CA TYR A 153 2.50 34.55 -6.86
C TYR A 153 2.59 33.03 -6.60
N LEU A 154 3.76 32.54 -6.18
CA LEU A 154 4.00 31.15 -5.80
C LEU A 154 3.84 30.98 -4.28
N VAL A 155 2.88 30.13 -3.89
CA VAL A 155 2.66 29.69 -2.52
C VAL A 155 3.53 28.46 -2.25
N ARG A 156 4.17 28.37 -1.07
CA ARG A 156 4.96 27.19 -0.68
C ARG A 156 4.19 26.35 0.35
N LYS A 157 4.28 25.02 0.27
CA LYS A 157 3.75 24.08 1.27
C LYS A 157 4.75 23.00 1.63
N VAL A 158 4.62 22.40 2.82
CA VAL A 158 5.38 21.22 3.26
C VAL A 158 4.49 20.25 4.03
N VAL A 159 4.64 18.94 3.80
CA VAL A 159 3.81 17.86 4.39
C VAL A 159 4.71 16.68 4.78
N SER A 160 4.46 16.04 5.93
CA SER A 160 4.94 14.67 6.22
C SER A 160 3.84 13.69 5.87
N PHE A 161 4.18 12.54 5.28
CA PHE A 161 3.20 11.60 4.74
C PHE A 161 3.62 10.15 4.94
N ASP A 162 2.66 9.24 4.85
CA ASP A 162 2.94 7.82 4.64
C ASP A 162 2.73 7.48 3.15
N PRO A 163 3.70 6.85 2.45
CA PRO A 163 3.55 6.48 1.05
C PRO A 163 2.44 5.45 0.78
N ASP A 164 2.14 4.61 1.76
CA ASP A 164 1.21 3.48 1.65
C ASP A 164 -0.17 3.81 2.26
N ASP A 165 -0.25 4.78 3.19
CA ASP A 165 -1.53 5.34 3.70
C ASP A 165 -1.58 6.88 3.75
N ALA A 166 -2.08 7.50 2.68
CA ALA A 166 -2.29 8.96 2.62
C ALA A 166 -3.34 9.52 3.63
N SER A 167 -3.98 8.68 4.46
CA SER A 167 -4.90 9.12 5.51
C SER A 167 -4.21 9.55 6.82
N VAL A 168 -2.91 9.23 7.00
CA VAL A 168 -2.12 9.63 8.18
C VAL A 168 -1.23 10.86 7.96
N ASP A 169 -1.27 11.48 6.77
CA ASP A 169 -0.56 12.71 6.39
C ASP A 169 -0.68 13.85 7.43
N LEU A 170 0.33 14.72 7.43
CA LEU A 170 0.52 15.81 8.38
C LEU A 170 1.03 17.06 7.66
N ASP A 171 0.22 18.12 7.61
CA ASP A 171 0.68 19.42 7.08
C ASP A 171 1.69 20.07 8.04
N LEU A 172 2.80 20.53 7.48
CA LEU A 172 3.95 21.12 8.14
C LEU A 172 4.31 22.50 7.55
N THR A 173 3.43 23.09 6.74
CA THR A 173 3.69 24.34 6.02
C THR A 173 4.05 25.50 6.94
N ASP A 174 3.35 25.61 8.08
CA ASP A 174 3.66 26.60 9.14
C ASP A 174 4.75 26.12 10.12
N GLN A 175 5.22 24.87 9.99
CA GLN A 175 6.17 24.20 10.89
C GLN A 175 7.56 23.96 10.25
N LEU A 176 7.96 24.80 9.29
CA LEU A 176 9.27 24.74 8.62
C LEU A 176 10.47 24.72 9.58
N SER A 177 10.33 25.25 10.79
CA SER A 177 11.36 25.18 11.85
C SER A 177 11.60 23.75 12.34
N SER A 178 10.57 22.93 12.47
CA SER A 178 10.67 21.51 12.81
C SER A 178 11.39 20.72 11.70
N VAL A 179 11.06 21.01 10.44
CA VAL A 179 11.69 20.38 9.27
C VAL A 179 13.17 20.76 9.15
N ARG A 180 13.51 22.05 9.30
CA ARG A 180 14.90 22.53 9.25
C ARG A 180 15.76 22.05 10.42
N ARG A 181 15.16 21.70 11.55
CA ARG A 181 15.86 21.06 12.67
C ARG A 181 16.35 19.66 12.29
N VAL A 182 15.59 18.93 11.47
CA VAL A 182 15.95 17.60 10.98
C VAL A 182 16.85 17.65 9.75
N LEU A 183 16.68 18.63 8.85
CA LEU A 183 17.37 18.64 7.55
C LEU A 183 17.95 20.01 7.16
N ASN A 184 19.22 20.02 6.73
CA ASN A 184 19.98 21.17 6.25
C ASN A 184 20.76 20.85 4.95
N MET A 185 21.14 21.87 4.18
CA MET A 185 21.82 21.72 2.88
C MET A 185 22.82 22.84 2.58
N GLU A 186 24.03 22.45 2.14
CA GLU A 186 25.10 23.31 1.63
C GLU A 186 25.47 22.98 0.17
N TYR A 187 25.98 23.97 -0.57
CA TYR A 187 26.08 23.91 -2.04
C TYR A 187 27.34 24.57 -2.63
N VAL A 188 28.11 23.81 -3.41
CA VAL A 188 29.30 24.23 -4.18
C VAL A 188 29.01 24.15 -5.68
N SER A 189 29.08 25.30 -6.37
CA SER A 189 28.70 25.45 -7.78
C SER A 189 29.84 25.19 -8.76
N ALA A 190 29.50 24.85 -10.01
CA ALA A 190 30.49 24.67 -11.08
C ALA A 190 31.26 25.98 -11.37
N ARG A 191 32.57 26.00 -11.08
CA ARG A 191 33.42 27.19 -11.23
C ARG A 191 33.81 27.46 -12.69
N ARG A 192 33.30 28.57 -13.22
CA ARG A 192 33.69 29.16 -14.54
C ARG A 192 34.52 30.45 -14.40
N SER A 193 34.74 30.93 -13.18
CA SER A 193 35.37 32.23 -12.87
C SER A 193 36.91 32.23 -12.89
N VAL A 194 37.54 31.06 -13.10
CA VAL A 194 39.00 30.90 -13.22
C VAL A 194 39.49 31.16 -14.67
N GLU A 195 38.62 31.58 -15.60
CA GLU A 195 39.03 31.99 -16.95
C GLU A 195 39.95 33.23 -16.92
N ASN A 196 41.21 33.06 -17.36
CA ASN A 196 42.13 34.17 -17.65
C ASN A 196 41.70 34.93 -18.92
N ARG A 197 40.62 35.73 -18.84
CA ARG A 197 40.26 36.71 -19.86
C ARG A 197 41.15 37.94 -19.75
N ASP A 198 42.34 37.84 -20.33
CA ASP A 198 43.33 38.93 -20.35
C ASP A 198 42.92 40.03 -21.34
N SER A 199 41.95 40.86 -20.95
CA SER A 199 41.56 42.07 -21.69
C SER A 199 40.87 43.11 -20.79
N GLY A 200 41.66 44.09 -20.32
CA GLY A 200 41.18 45.42 -19.94
C GLY A 200 40.29 45.53 -18.69
N LYS A 201 40.89 45.99 -17.57
CA LYS A 201 40.24 46.51 -16.35
C LYS A 201 39.37 45.52 -15.53
N GLY A 202 38.87 44.42 -16.09
CA GLY A 202 38.15 43.37 -15.34
C GLY A 202 39.06 42.39 -14.56
N ALA A 203 40.31 42.22 -15.00
CA ALA A 203 41.22 41.14 -14.56
C ALA A 203 41.57 41.10 -13.05
N LYS A 204 41.23 42.13 -12.25
CA LYS A 204 41.42 42.11 -10.80
C LYS A 204 40.43 41.21 -10.04
N ALA A 205 39.36 40.74 -10.69
CA ALA A 205 38.33 39.92 -10.05
C ALA A 205 38.61 38.40 -10.12
N SER A 206 39.25 37.90 -11.18
CA SER A 206 39.59 36.47 -11.34
C SER A 206 40.86 36.11 -10.56
N ALA A 207 41.94 36.87 -10.73
CA ALA A 207 43.27 36.66 -10.12
C ALA A 207 43.35 37.02 -8.62
N ARG A 208 42.28 36.75 -7.87
CA ARG A 208 42.18 36.80 -6.40
C ARG A 208 41.25 35.72 -5.81
N ALA A 209 40.70 34.82 -6.63
CA ALA A 209 39.64 33.90 -6.20
C ALA A 209 40.08 32.94 -5.07
N LEU A 210 41.35 32.50 -5.07
CA LEU A 210 41.90 31.69 -3.98
C LEU A 210 42.23 32.53 -2.74
N SER A 211 42.67 33.78 -2.95
CA SER A 211 43.00 34.71 -1.88
C SER A 211 41.76 35.17 -1.09
N GLN A 212 40.61 35.35 -1.76
CA GLN A 212 39.32 35.62 -1.11
C GLN A 212 38.85 34.41 -0.28
N LEU A 213 38.86 33.20 -0.85
CA LEU A 213 38.55 31.97 -0.13
C LEU A 213 39.43 31.78 1.11
N SER A 214 40.71 32.13 1.04
CA SER A 214 41.64 32.06 2.17
C SER A 214 41.22 32.98 3.34
N SER A 215 40.69 34.18 3.03
CA SER A 215 40.17 35.12 4.05
C SER A 215 38.83 34.67 4.62
N ASP A 216 37.91 34.19 3.77
CA ASP A 216 36.62 33.63 4.18
C ASP A 216 36.80 32.39 5.07
N TYR A 217 37.73 31.50 4.72
CA TYR A 217 38.13 30.35 5.54
C TYR A 217 38.69 30.80 6.90
N PHE A 218 39.63 31.76 6.93
CA PHE A 218 40.18 32.25 8.20
C PHE A 218 39.08 32.83 9.12
N ARG A 219 38.20 33.68 8.59
CA ARG A 219 37.11 34.30 9.36
C ARG A 219 36.15 33.24 9.90
N ASP A 220 35.64 32.37 9.04
CA ASP A 220 34.64 31.37 9.42
C ASP A 220 35.26 30.31 10.36
N HIS A 221 36.54 29.95 10.19
CA HIS A 221 37.30 29.06 11.09
C HIS A 221 37.56 29.69 12.49
N THR A 222 37.76 31.01 12.57
CA THR A 222 37.81 31.74 13.85
C THR A 222 36.43 32.05 14.46
N GLY A 223 35.33 31.60 13.83
CA GLY A 223 33.96 31.85 14.26
C GLY A 223 33.58 33.35 14.29
N GLY A 224 34.34 34.20 13.59
CA GLY A 224 34.23 35.66 13.70
C GLY A 224 34.57 36.24 15.08
N ASN A 225 35.13 35.45 16.01
CA ASN A 225 35.32 35.86 17.40
C ASN A 225 36.70 36.50 17.62
N GLU A 226 36.69 37.82 17.91
CA GLU A 226 37.91 38.61 18.18
C GLU A 226 38.65 38.16 19.46
N GLU A 227 37.99 37.41 20.35
CA GLU A 227 38.61 36.82 21.55
C GLU A 227 39.32 35.47 21.28
N SER A 228 39.33 34.97 20.04
CA SER A 228 40.03 33.72 19.70
C SER A 228 41.56 33.87 19.83
N ALA A 229 42.24 32.88 20.41
CA ALA A 229 43.68 32.99 20.73
C ALA A 229 44.60 33.36 19.54
N PRO A 230 44.39 32.85 18.31
CA PRO A 230 45.16 33.30 17.14
C PRO A 230 44.88 34.77 16.77
N PHE A 231 43.63 35.23 16.89
CA PHE A 231 43.26 36.62 16.63
C PHE A 231 43.78 37.57 17.71
N ILE A 232 43.73 37.17 18.99
CA ILE A 232 44.38 37.88 20.10
C ILE A 232 45.90 37.94 19.88
N GLN A 233 46.54 36.85 19.48
CA GLN A 233 47.99 36.84 19.21
C GLN A 233 48.36 37.73 18.03
N LEU A 234 47.60 37.67 16.93
CA LEU A 234 47.76 38.56 15.78
C LEU A 234 47.53 40.02 16.17
N SER A 235 46.52 40.30 16.99
CA SER A 235 46.21 41.65 17.49
C SER A 235 47.27 42.17 18.47
N ALA A 236 47.84 41.31 19.32
CA ALA A 236 48.92 41.66 20.23
C ALA A 236 50.23 41.89 19.48
N GLN A 237 50.55 41.05 18.48
CA GLN A 237 51.69 41.27 17.59
C GLN A 237 51.50 42.52 16.73
N ALA A 238 50.30 42.77 16.21
CA ALA A 238 49.95 44.02 15.55
C ALA A 238 50.15 45.21 16.50
N ALA A 239 49.63 45.19 17.72
CA ALA A 239 49.78 46.26 18.70
C ALA A 239 51.25 46.49 19.15
N VAL A 240 52.08 45.45 19.24
CA VAL A 240 53.53 45.58 19.48
C VAL A 240 54.23 46.19 18.27
N THR A 241 53.90 45.70 17.07
CA THR A 241 54.46 46.19 15.80
C THR A 241 54.04 47.64 15.53
N ASP A 242 52.81 48.00 15.87
CA ASP A 242 52.23 49.35 15.79
C ASP A 242 52.90 50.32 16.77
N ARG A 243 53.27 49.85 17.97
CA ARG A 243 54.11 50.61 18.91
C ARG A 243 55.53 50.81 18.39
N GLU A 244 56.15 49.81 17.78
CA GLU A 244 57.49 49.97 17.17
C GLU A 244 57.45 50.84 15.91
N PHE A 245 56.44 50.70 15.04
CA PHE A 245 56.23 51.62 13.92
C PHE A 245 55.92 53.04 14.42
N THR A 246 55.15 53.22 15.49
CA THR A 246 54.93 54.55 16.10
C THR A 246 56.23 55.15 16.65
N LYS A 247 57.14 54.35 17.23
CA LYS A 247 58.49 54.80 17.61
C LYS A 247 59.35 55.16 16.38
N ALA A 248 59.28 54.35 15.32
CA ALA A 248 60.03 54.58 14.08
C ALA A 248 59.52 55.83 13.35
N TYR A 249 58.21 55.97 13.17
CA TYR A 249 57.53 57.17 12.67
C TYR A 249 57.84 58.38 13.54
N LYS A 250 57.84 58.28 14.87
CA LYS A 250 58.23 59.39 15.73
C LYS A 250 59.65 59.88 15.44
N ARG A 251 60.61 59.00 15.12
CA ARG A 251 61.97 59.37 14.69
C ARG A 251 62.01 59.92 13.26
N VAL A 252 61.43 59.21 12.29
CA VAL A 252 61.45 59.56 10.86
C VAL A 252 60.74 60.89 10.59
N PHE A 253 59.63 61.15 11.30
CA PHE A 253 58.85 62.37 11.18
C PHE A 253 59.17 63.41 12.27
N GLU A 254 60.16 63.20 13.15
CA GLU A 254 60.52 64.19 14.20
C GLU A 254 60.84 65.56 13.57
N ASP A 255 61.70 65.52 12.56
CA ASP A 255 62.16 66.68 11.80
C ASP A 255 61.06 67.27 10.88
N VAL A 256 60.04 66.46 10.52
CA VAL A 256 58.87 66.88 9.73
C VAL A 256 57.84 67.57 10.62
N VAL A 257 57.50 66.99 11.77
CA VAL A 257 56.59 67.58 12.78
C VAL A 257 57.19 68.88 13.32
N ALA A 258 58.50 68.94 13.56
CA ALA A 258 59.20 70.16 13.94
C ALA A 258 59.10 71.27 12.86
N LYS A 259 59.09 70.91 11.57
CA LYS A 259 58.86 71.85 10.46
C LYS A 259 57.38 72.25 10.36
N VAL A 260 56.44 71.31 10.43
CA VAL A 260 54.99 71.57 10.39
C VAL A 260 54.55 72.49 11.52
N LYS A 261 55.11 72.35 12.74
CA LYS A 261 54.86 73.28 13.86
C LYS A 261 55.22 74.75 13.52
N ARG A 262 56.15 75.01 12.58
CA ARG A 262 56.48 76.38 12.13
C ARG A 262 55.46 76.97 11.14
N PHE A 263 54.55 76.16 10.59
CA PHE A 263 53.50 76.62 9.66
C PHE A 263 52.16 76.97 10.34
N GLY A 264 52.13 77.05 11.68
CA GLY A 264 51.23 77.96 12.39
C GLY A 264 49.76 77.56 12.60
N ALA A 265 49.35 76.33 12.28
CA ALA A 265 47.93 75.91 12.31
C ALA A 265 47.50 75.07 13.53
N VAL A 266 48.26 75.07 14.65
CA VAL A 266 48.02 74.18 15.81
C VAL A 266 47.93 74.95 17.16
N ALA A 267 47.72 76.27 17.12
CA ALA A 267 47.70 77.12 18.32
C ALA A 267 46.36 77.11 19.09
N GLY A 268 45.36 76.34 18.64
CA GLY A 268 44.01 76.26 19.22
C GLY A 268 43.51 74.85 19.54
N LEU A 269 44.34 73.82 19.32
CA LEU A 269 44.05 72.43 19.69
C LEU A 269 45.14 71.99 20.67
N GLY A 270 44.74 71.70 21.91
CA GLY A 270 45.65 71.45 23.03
C GLY A 270 46.31 70.06 23.01
N GLY A 271 47.13 69.77 22.00
CA GLY A 271 47.87 68.51 21.90
C GLY A 271 49.06 68.59 20.94
N ASP A 272 50.11 67.82 21.24
CA ASP A 272 51.22 67.63 20.32
C ASP A 272 50.80 66.76 19.12
N ILE A 273 51.24 67.12 17.91
CA ILE A 273 51.08 66.24 16.74
C ILE A 273 51.97 65.00 16.95
N HIS A 274 51.36 63.83 16.85
CA HIS A 274 52.02 62.54 16.85
C HIS A 274 51.63 61.77 15.58
N VAL A 275 52.62 61.33 14.81
CA VAL A 275 52.39 60.36 13.73
C VAL A 275 52.41 58.98 14.38
N MET A 276 51.24 58.35 14.44
CA MET A 276 51.06 57.00 14.97
C MET A 276 50.75 56.04 13.83
N SER A 277 51.07 54.77 14.06
CA SER A 277 50.53 53.66 13.28
C SER A 277 49.08 53.40 13.73
N THR A 278 48.28 52.69 12.92
CA THR A 278 46.94 52.22 13.31
C THR A 278 46.58 50.95 12.53
N ILE A 279 47.28 49.86 12.81
CA ILE A 279 47.13 48.57 12.11
C ILE A 279 45.89 47.83 12.62
N GLN A 280 44.91 47.59 11.74
CA GLN A 280 43.73 46.75 12.04
C GLN A 280 43.93 45.31 11.54
N PRO A 281 43.70 44.26 12.37
CA PRO A 281 43.93 42.86 11.99
C PRO A 281 43.09 42.39 10.78
N SER A 282 41.82 42.77 10.72
CA SER A 282 40.88 42.36 9.67
C SER A 282 41.23 42.95 8.30
N THR A 283 41.83 44.15 8.24
CA THR A 283 42.28 44.76 6.99
C THR A 283 43.54 44.07 6.44
N LEU A 284 44.46 43.65 7.32
CA LEU A 284 45.65 42.89 6.91
C LEU A 284 45.26 41.58 6.20
N LEU A 285 44.33 40.82 6.78
CA LEU A 285 43.92 39.52 6.27
C LEU A 285 43.28 39.60 4.86
N ASN A 286 42.42 40.61 4.63
CA ASN A 286 41.72 40.77 3.35
C ASN A 286 42.61 41.34 2.24
N ASP A 287 43.44 42.36 2.53
CA ASP A 287 44.19 43.08 1.49
C ASP A 287 45.65 42.61 1.31
N SER A 288 46.22 41.85 2.25
CA SER A 288 47.64 41.44 2.23
C SER A 288 47.88 39.95 1.93
N THR A 289 46.84 39.14 1.83
CA THR A 289 46.95 37.70 1.51
C THR A 289 47.12 37.49 0.01
N SER A 290 48.11 36.68 -0.41
CA SER A 290 48.33 36.31 -1.82
C SER A 290 48.88 34.90 -1.96
N VAL A 291 48.25 34.05 -2.77
CA VAL A 291 48.71 32.69 -3.06
C VAL A 291 49.84 32.70 -4.10
N LYS A 292 50.86 31.86 -3.90
CA LYS A 292 52.05 31.73 -4.77
C LYS A 292 52.55 30.29 -4.81
N TYR A 293 53.21 29.91 -5.91
CA TYR A 293 53.66 28.55 -6.20
C TYR A 293 55.15 28.52 -6.61
N GLY A 294 55.94 27.61 -6.04
CA GLY A 294 57.36 27.43 -6.37
C GLY A 294 58.18 26.87 -5.21
N GLU A 295 59.49 26.86 -5.36
CA GLU A 295 60.41 26.60 -4.24
C GLU A 295 60.54 27.85 -3.35
N PRO A 296 60.96 27.73 -2.07
CA PRO A 296 60.96 28.86 -1.13
C PRO A 296 61.71 30.12 -1.62
N ASP A 297 62.77 29.94 -2.40
CA ASP A 297 63.59 31.03 -2.95
C ASP A 297 63.09 31.54 -4.33
N THR A 298 62.12 30.86 -4.96
CA THR A 298 61.60 31.16 -6.32
C THR A 298 60.09 30.93 -6.44
N LEU A 299 59.29 31.84 -5.86
CA LEU A 299 57.82 31.79 -5.85
C LEU A 299 57.18 32.61 -6.99
N LEU A 300 56.36 31.96 -7.82
CA LEU A 300 55.53 32.55 -8.89
C LEU A 300 54.10 32.86 -8.40
N PRO A 301 53.33 33.76 -9.05
CA PRO A 301 51.95 34.08 -8.65
C PRO A 301 50.91 33.05 -9.14
N GLU A 302 49.67 33.13 -8.63
CA GLU A 302 48.62 32.13 -8.89
C GLU A 302 48.21 31.99 -10.36
N ASP A 303 48.31 33.05 -11.16
CA ASP A 303 47.98 33.10 -12.59
C ASP A 303 48.96 32.33 -13.50
N HIS A 304 50.13 31.95 -13.00
CA HIS A 304 51.15 31.18 -13.72
C HIS A 304 50.99 29.65 -13.57
N ASN A 305 49.97 29.17 -12.83
CA ASN A 305 49.70 27.75 -12.61
C ASN A 305 48.61 27.22 -13.55
N GLY A 306 48.60 25.90 -13.80
CA GLY A 306 47.63 25.26 -14.70
C GLY A 306 46.21 25.28 -14.14
N LEU A 307 45.24 25.77 -14.92
CA LEU A 307 43.85 25.99 -14.51
C LEU A 307 43.19 24.79 -13.80
N GLY A 308 43.46 23.56 -14.24
CA GLY A 308 42.91 22.35 -13.60
C GLY A 308 43.41 22.07 -12.18
N TYR A 309 44.63 22.51 -11.83
CA TYR A 309 45.12 22.45 -10.44
C TYR A 309 44.55 23.58 -9.59
N LEU A 310 44.41 24.79 -10.15
CA LEU A 310 43.78 25.93 -9.48
C LEU A 310 42.31 25.63 -9.16
N ASN A 311 41.57 25.02 -10.08
CA ASN A 311 40.16 24.67 -9.86
C ASN A 311 40.00 23.59 -8.77
N LEU A 312 40.87 22.57 -8.76
CA LEU A 312 40.89 21.53 -7.72
C LEU A 312 41.10 22.13 -6.32
N ILE A 313 42.06 23.05 -6.17
CA ILE A 313 42.33 23.75 -4.90
C ILE A 313 41.15 24.65 -4.49
N ALA A 314 40.49 25.32 -5.45
CA ALA A 314 39.33 26.15 -5.18
C ALA A 314 38.12 25.34 -4.65
N ILE A 315 37.80 24.21 -5.30
CA ILE A 315 36.70 23.33 -4.89
C ILE A 315 36.92 22.81 -3.46
N ILE A 316 38.16 22.41 -3.12
CA ILE A 316 38.52 21.95 -1.77
C ILE A 316 38.26 23.05 -0.73
N MET A 317 38.72 24.28 -0.96
CA MET A 317 38.49 25.38 0.00
C MET A 317 37.01 25.80 0.12
N GLU A 318 36.19 25.63 -0.93
CA GLU A 318 34.75 25.90 -0.82
C GLU A 318 34.03 24.85 0.02
N ILE A 319 34.42 23.57 -0.09
CA ILE A 319 33.93 22.49 0.76
C ILE A 319 34.26 22.77 2.23
N GLU A 320 35.52 23.07 2.54
CA GLU A 320 35.99 23.45 3.89
C GLU A 320 35.12 24.54 4.54
N ILE A 321 34.89 25.65 3.81
CA ILE A 321 34.10 26.79 4.32
C ILE A 321 32.66 26.38 4.64
N ARG A 322 32.02 25.52 3.83
CA ARG A 322 30.64 25.07 4.12
C ARG A 322 30.59 24.10 5.28
N LEU A 323 31.58 23.21 5.40
CA LEU A 323 31.66 22.27 6.52
C LEU A 323 31.91 22.99 7.86
N LEU A 324 32.63 24.12 7.86
CA LEU A 324 32.72 25.02 9.03
C LEU A 324 31.37 25.66 9.38
N ARG A 325 30.56 26.08 8.42
CA ARG A 325 29.24 26.71 8.69
C ARG A 325 28.25 25.76 9.34
N ILE A 326 28.24 24.49 8.94
CA ILE A 326 27.45 23.45 9.60
C ILE A 326 27.91 23.26 11.07
N LYS A 327 29.22 23.36 11.35
CA LYS A 327 29.78 23.30 12.72
C LYS A 327 29.50 24.55 13.56
N SER A 328 29.32 25.72 12.96
CA SER A 328 29.34 27.03 13.65
C SER A 328 27.98 27.75 13.76
N ALA A 329 26.87 27.03 13.73
CA ALA A 329 25.51 27.59 13.75
C ALA A 329 25.02 28.13 15.14
N ASN A 330 25.75 29.10 15.70
CA ASN A 330 25.35 30.00 16.80
C ASN A 330 24.41 29.41 17.89
N ASN A 331 24.97 28.59 18.79
CA ASN A 331 24.31 28.05 20.00
C ASN A 331 23.04 27.19 19.77
N ALA A 332 22.70 26.84 18.53
CA ALA A 332 21.86 25.69 18.24
C ALA A 332 22.73 24.44 18.08
N ALA A 333 22.15 23.25 18.29
CA ALA A 333 22.73 22.02 17.74
C ALA A 333 22.64 22.10 16.20
N PRO A 334 23.60 21.52 15.45
CA PRO A 334 23.46 21.36 14.00
C PRO A 334 22.21 20.53 13.69
N SER A 335 21.62 20.73 12.51
CA SER A 335 20.49 19.92 12.06
C SER A 335 20.89 18.46 11.96
N ASP A 336 19.95 17.55 12.26
CA ASP A 336 20.24 16.12 12.41
C ASP A 336 20.89 15.53 11.13
N ILE A 337 20.37 15.84 9.94
CA ILE A 337 20.90 15.45 8.62
C ILE A 337 21.41 16.67 7.85
N ASN A 338 22.61 16.57 7.27
CA ASN A 338 23.21 17.61 6.44
C ASN A 338 23.59 17.08 5.04
N LEU A 339 23.16 17.81 4.00
CA LEU A 339 23.48 17.51 2.60
C LEU A 339 24.56 18.46 2.07
N LEU A 340 25.60 17.92 1.42
CA LEU A 340 26.56 18.69 0.61
C LEU A 340 26.37 18.38 -0.87
N VAL A 341 26.32 19.42 -1.70
CA VAL A 341 26.19 19.28 -3.16
C VAL A 341 27.39 19.92 -3.87
N ILE A 342 27.93 19.24 -4.89
CA ILE A 342 29.02 19.72 -5.74
C ILE A 342 28.63 19.55 -7.22
N GLU A 343 28.74 20.62 -8.02
CA GLU A 343 28.39 20.63 -9.45
C GLU A 343 29.62 20.59 -10.38
N GLU A 344 29.62 19.66 -11.34
CA GLU A 344 30.60 19.52 -12.46
C GLU A 344 32.10 19.70 -12.09
N PRO A 345 32.68 18.89 -11.18
CA PRO A 345 34.09 19.02 -10.77
C PRO A 345 35.10 18.74 -11.90
N GLU A 346 34.68 18.11 -13.00
CA GLU A 346 35.50 17.97 -14.21
C GLU A 346 35.71 19.28 -14.99
N ALA A 347 34.97 20.35 -14.69
CA ALA A 347 35.08 21.63 -15.40
C ALA A 347 36.53 22.16 -15.37
N HIS A 348 37.13 22.34 -16.56
CA HIS A 348 38.53 22.73 -16.75
C HIS A 348 39.59 21.78 -16.12
N THR A 349 39.20 20.59 -15.66
CA THR A 349 40.05 19.61 -14.96
C THR A 349 40.53 18.51 -15.92
N HIS A 350 41.84 18.18 -15.91
CA HIS A 350 42.40 17.14 -16.80
C HIS A 350 41.90 15.73 -16.43
N PRO A 351 41.64 14.79 -17.37
CA PRO A 351 41.11 13.45 -17.08
C PRO A 351 41.84 12.67 -15.96
N GLN A 352 43.17 12.78 -15.85
CA GLN A 352 43.91 12.14 -14.76
C GLN A 352 43.66 12.80 -13.40
N LEU A 353 43.44 14.11 -13.36
CA LEU A 353 43.01 14.81 -12.15
C LEU A 353 41.54 14.50 -11.81
N GLN A 354 40.69 14.23 -12.80
CA GLN A 354 39.31 13.74 -12.58
C GLN A 354 39.33 12.36 -11.90
N TYR A 355 40.15 11.43 -12.40
CA TYR A 355 40.37 10.11 -11.76
C TYR A 355 40.93 10.23 -10.33
N ILE A 356 41.86 11.17 -10.07
CA ILE A 356 42.41 11.40 -8.73
C ILE A 356 41.35 12.03 -7.81
N PHE A 357 40.60 13.02 -8.29
CA PHE A 357 39.56 13.71 -7.53
C PHE A 357 38.50 12.73 -7.02
N ILE A 358 37.89 11.92 -7.90
CA ILE A 358 36.82 11.01 -7.47
C ILE A 358 37.31 9.95 -6.47
N LYS A 359 38.58 9.52 -6.59
CA LYS A 359 39.20 8.59 -5.63
C LYS A 359 39.56 9.23 -4.29
N LYS A 360 39.82 10.54 -4.25
CA LYS A 360 40.26 11.25 -3.04
C LYS A 360 39.19 12.07 -2.33
N ILE A 361 38.12 12.46 -3.02
CA ILE A 361 37.02 13.23 -2.41
C ILE A 361 36.29 12.42 -1.32
N LYS A 362 36.15 11.09 -1.50
CA LYS A 362 35.63 10.18 -0.45
C LYS A 362 36.50 10.16 0.81
N GLU A 363 37.81 10.36 0.70
CA GLU A 363 38.73 10.41 1.84
C GLU A 363 38.56 11.72 2.63
N LEU A 364 38.65 12.88 1.97
CA LEU A 364 38.50 14.20 2.60
C LEU A 364 37.15 14.35 3.31
N LEU A 365 36.05 13.98 2.65
CA LEU A 365 34.72 14.07 3.24
C LEU A 365 34.50 13.12 4.43
N LYS A 366 35.33 12.08 4.58
CA LYS A 366 35.31 11.18 5.74
C LYS A 366 35.93 11.85 6.97
N GLU A 367 37.03 12.58 6.80
CA GLU A 367 37.73 13.27 7.90
C GLU A 367 36.80 14.24 8.63
N HIS A 368 36.06 15.10 7.90
CA HIS A 368 35.13 16.05 8.50
C HIS A 368 33.94 15.43 9.23
N ARG A 369 33.47 14.26 8.80
CA ARG A 369 32.42 13.50 9.51
C ARG A 369 32.93 13.01 10.87
N GLN A 370 34.19 12.55 10.92
CA GLN A 370 34.83 12.04 12.13
C GLN A 370 35.21 13.16 13.10
N ASP A 371 35.94 14.19 12.64
CA ASP A 371 36.40 15.32 13.47
C ASP A 371 35.29 16.36 13.76
N GLY A 372 34.13 16.23 13.11
CA GLY A 372 32.99 17.14 13.27
C GLY A 372 31.79 16.61 14.03
N GLY A 373 31.63 15.28 14.12
CA GLY A 373 30.41 14.67 14.65
C GLY A 373 29.15 14.98 13.82
N ILE A 374 29.31 15.29 12.52
CA ILE A 374 28.21 15.68 11.63
C ILE A 374 27.85 14.53 10.69
N GLN A 375 26.57 14.19 10.62
CA GLN A 375 26.02 13.31 9.59
C GLN A 375 25.93 14.08 8.26
N LEU A 376 26.79 13.71 7.30
CA LEU A 376 26.96 14.41 6.03
C LEU A 376 26.83 13.47 4.83
N GLN A 377 25.76 13.60 4.05
CA GLN A 377 25.62 12.92 2.74
C GLN A 377 26.06 13.87 1.62
N THR A 378 26.74 13.34 0.59
CA THR A 378 27.23 14.18 -0.53
C THR A 378 26.62 13.79 -1.88
N ILE A 379 26.28 14.78 -2.71
CA ILE A 379 25.83 14.60 -4.10
C ILE A 379 26.84 15.29 -5.03
N ILE A 380 27.39 14.54 -5.99
CA ILE A 380 28.21 15.09 -7.09
C ILE A 380 27.43 14.90 -8.40
N THR A 381 27.34 15.93 -9.24
CA THR A 381 26.87 15.80 -10.62
C THR A 381 28.04 15.79 -11.60
N THR A 382 27.99 14.96 -12.65
CA THR A 382 29.04 14.91 -13.67
C THR A 382 28.53 14.47 -15.06
N HIS A 383 29.29 14.90 -16.07
CA HIS A 383 29.25 14.52 -17.47
C HIS A 383 30.47 13.65 -17.89
N SER A 384 31.41 13.38 -16.98
CA SER A 384 32.66 12.69 -17.30
C SER A 384 32.52 11.16 -17.31
N SER A 385 32.82 10.55 -18.46
CA SER A 385 33.02 9.10 -18.59
C SER A 385 34.24 8.59 -17.81
N HIS A 386 35.23 9.44 -17.55
CA HIS A 386 36.41 9.12 -16.73
C HIS A 386 36.04 9.01 -15.26
N ILE A 387 35.31 9.99 -14.71
CA ILE A 387 34.77 9.90 -13.34
C ILE A 387 33.86 8.68 -13.23
N THR A 388 32.98 8.47 -14.20
CA THR A 388 32.04 7.33 -14.23
C THR A 388 32.73 5.96 -14.24
N ALA A 389 33.82 5.79 -14.98
CA ALA A 389 34.52 4.51 -15.10
C ALA A 389 35.29 4.10 -13.83
N GLU A 390 35.81 5.06 -13.07
CA GLU A 390 36.52 4.84 -11.80
C GLU A 390 35.62 5.02 -10.56
N SER A 391 34.31 5.12 -10.74
CA SER A 391 33.33 5.21 -9.64
C SER A 391 32.73 3.84 -9.33
N ASP A 392 32.41 3.62 -8.05
CA ASP A 392 31.63 2.47 -7.62
C ASP A 392 30.23 2.52 -8.28
N PHE A 393 29.86 1.49 -9.05
CA PHE A 393 28.61 1.52 -9.81
C PHE A 393 27.36 1.70 -8.94
N ALA A 394 27.40 1.29 -7.66
CA ALA A 394 26.30 1.47 -6.70
C ALA A 394 25.99 2.96 -6.37
N ASP A 395 26.97 3.85 -6.53
CA ASP A 395 26.80 5.27 -6.24
C ASP A 395 26.14 6.01 -7.41
N ILE A 396 26.13 5.40 -8.61
CA ILE A 396 25.66 6.01 -9.85
C ILE A 396 24.13 6.12 -9.87
N LYS A 397 23.65 7.35 -10.09
CA LYS A 397 22.25 7.73 -10.30
C LYS A 397 22.09 8.23 -11.73
N TYR A 398 21.48 7.43 -12.61
CA TYR A 398 21.36 7.73 -14.03
C TYR A 398 20.11 8.57 -14.33
N PHE A 399 20.31 9.76 -14.88
CA PHE A 399 19.24 10.69 -15.26
C PHE A 399 18.91 10.54 -16.75
N ARG A 400 17.72 9.99 -17.02
CA ARG A 400 17.18 9.77 -18.36
C ARG A 400 16.04 10.74 -18.67
N ARG A 401 16.10 11.48 -19.78
CA ARG A 401 14.96 12.23 -20.33
C ARG A 401 14.01 11.30 -21.11
N ILE A 402 12.70 11.47 -20.93
CA ILE A 402 11.64 10.78 -21.68
C ILE A 402 10.55 11.82 -22.00
N GLY A 403 10.47 12.27 -23.26
CA GLY A 403 9.65 13.43 -23.61
C GLY A 403 10.09 14.64 -22.80
N ASP A 404 9.17 15.26 -22.07
CA ASP A 404 9.45 16.41 -21.20
C ASP A 404 9.64 16.07 -19.71
N ARG A 405 9.63 14.78 -19.33
CA ARG A 405 9.99 14.32 -17.98
C ARG A 405 11.41 13.76 -17.91
N VAL A 406 11.96 13.72 -16.70
CA VAL A 406 13.23 13.06 -16.37
C VAL A 406 12.94 11.95 -15.35
N GLU A 407 13.59 10.80 -15.53
CA GLU A 407 13.60 9.69 -14.57
C GLU A 407 15.02 9.48 -14.06
N ALA A 408 15.18 9.53 -12.75
CA ALA A 408 16.41 9.17 -12.05
C ALA A 408 16.33 7.68 -11.66
N ARG A 409 17.30 6.88 -12.10
CA ARG A 409 17.32 5.42 -11.93
C ARG A 409 18.66 4.99 -11.32
N ASN A 410 18.67 4.20 -10.25
CA ASN A 410 19.92 3.72 -9.65
C ASN A 410 20.47 2.54 -10.46
N MET A 411 21.79 2.39 -10.55
CA MET A 411 22.38 1.18 -11.17
C MET A 411 22.07 -0.11 -10.38
N THR A 412 21.79 -0.01 -9.07
CA THR A 412 21.28 -1.11 -8.25
C THR A 412 19.91 -1.61 -8.71
N ASP A 413 19.09 -0.76 -9.33
CA ASP A 413 17.77 -1.16 -9.86
C ASP A 413 17.96 -1.95 -11.17
N LEU A 414 19.00 -1.60 -11.94
CA LEU A 414 19.39 -2.36 -13.12
C LEU A 414 19.92 -3.75 -12.72
N GLU A 415 20.68 -3.89 -11.63
CA GLU A 415 21.07 -5.20 -11.10
C GLU A 415 19.84 -6.09 -10.83
N GLN A 416 18.84 -5.52 -10.15
CA GLN A 416 17.62 -6.23 -9.77
C GLN A 416 16.80 -6.70 -10.97
N LYS A 417 16.84 -5.98 -12.11
CA LYS A 417 16.15 -6.41 -13.34
C LYS A 417 16.65 -7.76 -13.88
N TYR A 418 17.90 -8.14 -13.62
CA TYR A 418 18.40 -9.49 -13.99
C TYR A 418 18.01 -10.56 -12.96
N GLY A 419 17.55 -10.18 -11.76
CA GLY A 419 16.98 -11.09 -10.76
C GLY A 419 17.89 -12.26 -10.38
N LYS A 420 17.52 -13.48 -10.81
CA LYS A 420 18.30 -14.71 -10.58
C LYS A 420 19.51 -14.82 -11.52
N ASP A 421 19.48 -14.17 -12.67
CA ASP A 421 20.54 -14.13 -13.67
C ASP A 421 21.65 -13.13 -13.34
N LYS A 422 22.11 -13.09 -12.07
CA LYS A 422 23.18 -12.19 -11.60
C LYS A 422 24.45 -12.22 -12.45
N LYS A 423 24.73 -13.35 -13.10
CA LYS A 423 25.84 -13.51 -14.06
C LYS A 423 25.72 -12.58 -15.27
N GLN A 424 24.51 -12.32 -15.76
CA GLN A 424 24.26 -11.41 -16.87
C GLN A 424 24.54 -9.95 -16.47
N TYR A 425 24.16 -9.54 -15.25
CA TYR A 425 24.50 -8.22 -14.72
C TYR A 425 26.00 -8.07 -14.43
N GLN A 426 26.65 -9.10 -13.87
CA GLN A 426 28.10 -9.11 -13.65
C GLN A 426 28.88 -8.99 -14.96
N PHE A 427 28.40 -9.63 -16.03
CA PHE A 427 28.94 -9.45 -17.37
C PHE A 427 28.77 -8.02 -17.87
N LEU A 428 27.55 -7.45 -17.77
CA LEU A 428 27.28 -6.06 -18.18
C LEU A 428 28.16 -5.04 -17.45
N THR A 429 28.24 -5.13 -16.12
CA THR A 429 29.00 -4.17 -15.30
C THR A 429 30.49 -4.23 -15.58
N GLN A 430 31.10 -5.42 -15.58
CA GLN A 430 32.51 -5.60 -15.95
C GLN A 430 32.79 -5.03 -17.35
N TYR A 431 31.90 -5.29 -18.32
CA TYR A 431 32.03 -4.80 -19.68
C TYR A 431 31.98 -3.26 -19.75
N LEU A 432 31.05 -2.63 -19.04
CA LEU A 432 30.92 -1.16 -18.97
C LEU A 432 32.13 -0.52 -18.29
N THR A 433 32.56 -1.00 -17.12
CA THR A 433 33.72 -0.49 -16.38
C THR A 433 35.02 -0.60 -17.20
N LEU A 434 35.30 -1.78 -17.76
CA LEU A 434 36.57 -2.03 -18.46
C LEU A 434 36.64 -1.37 -19.85
N THR A 435 35.49 -1.09 -20.48
CA THR A 435 35.48 -0.90 -21.95
C THR A 435 34.55 0.18 -22.48
N ARG A 436 33.37 0.45 -21.88
CA ARG A 436 32.29 1.25 -22.52
C ARG A 436 31.45 2.14 -21.59
N ALA A 437 32.05 2.77 -20.57
CA ALA A 437 31.37 3.80 -19.77
C ALA A 437 30.83 5.00 -20.60
N GLU A 438 31.32 5.19 -21.83
CA GLU A 438 30.76 6.13 -22.82
C GLU A 438 29.26 5.90 -23.15
N LEU A 439 28.75 4.67 -23.02
CA LEU A 439 27.35 4.32 -23.32
C LEU A 439 26.32 5.07 -22.46
N PHE A 440 26.70 5.54 -21.27
CA PHE A 440 25.82 6.35 -20.42
C PHE A 440 25.53 7.74 -21.02
N PHE A 441 26.49 8.28 -21.79
CA PHE A 441 26.43 9.64 -22.34
C PHE A 441 26.09 9.66 -23.84
N ALA A 442 26.31 8.55 -24.55
CA ALA A 442 26.00 8.38 -25.96
C ALA A 442 24.52 8.62 -26.28
N ASP A 443 24.23 9.21 -27.45
CA ASP A 443 22.84 9.42 -27.90
C ASP A 443 22.26 8.17 -28.57
N LYS A 444 23.12 7.41 -29.26
CA LYS A 444 22.77 6.18 -29.99
C LYS A 444 23.79 5.07 -29.75
N ALA A 445 23.36 3.82 -29.86
CA ALA A 445 24.26 2.66 -29.89
C ALA A 445 24.05 1.80 -31.13
N ILE A 446 25.12 1.13 -31.56
CA ILE A 446 25.07 -0.01 -32.46
C ILE A 446 25.63 -1.21 -31.68
N LEU A 447 24.74 -2.13 -31.30
CA LEU A 447 25.09 -3.41 -30.71
C LEU A 447 25.22 -4.46 -31.81
N ILE A 448 26.27 -5.26 -31.75
CA ILE A 448 26.66 -6.21 -32.79
C ILE A 448 27.08 -7.55 -32.17
N GLU A 449 27.00 -8.61 -32.97
CA GLU A 449 27.22 -9.97 -32.51
C GLU A 449 28.72 -10.31 -32.50
N GLY A 450 29.50 -9.90 -33.52
CA GLY A 450 30.91 -10.27 -33.64
C GLY A 450 31.93 -9.17 -33.97
N ASP A 451 33.19 -9.60 -33.93
CA ASP A 451 34.38 -8.89 -34.41
C ASP A 451 34.22 -8.39 -35.86
N THR A 452 33.55 -9.17 -36.70
CA THR A 452 33.31 -8.92 -38.13
C THR A 452 32.65 -7.56 -38.34
N GLU A 453 31.52 -7.34 -37.68
CA GLU A 453 30.77 -6.08 -37.73
C GLU A 453 31.54 -4.96 -37.04
N ARG A 454 32.29 -5.24 -35.96
CA ARG A 454 32.99 -4.20 -35.18
C ARG A 454 34.03 -3.47 -36.02
N ILE A 455 34.71 -4.22 -36.89
CA ILE A 455 35.68 -3.69 -37.86
C ILE A 455 34.94 -2.97 -39.00
N LEU A 456 33.87 -3.55 -39.54
CA LEU A 456 33.16 -3.03 -40.71
C LEU A 456 32.33 -1.76 -40.43
N MET A 457 31.58 -1.68 -39.32
CA MET A 457 30.66 -0.58 -39.04
C MET A 457 31.35 0.79 -39.04
N ARG A 458 32.56 0.88 -38.46
CA ARG A 458 33.35 2.13 -38.44
C ARG A 458 33.84 2.54 -39.83
N ALA A 459 34.03 1.60 -40.75
CA ALA A 459 34.37 1.88 -42.15
C ALA A 459 33.11 2.24 -42.97
N MET A 460 31.98 1.58 -42.72
CA MET A 460 30.70 1.85 -43.37
C MET A 460 30.19 3.26 -43.09
N MET A 461 30.12 3.68 -41.81
CA MET A 461 29.68 5.04 -41.44
C MET A 461 30.55 6.12 -42.11
N ARG A 462 31.89 5.95 -42.10
CA ARG A 462 32.82 6.88 -42.77
C ARG A 462 32.60 6.96 -44.28
N LYS A 463 32.32 5.83 -44.95
CA LYS A 463 32.00 5.81 -46.38
C LYS A 463 30.65 6.49 -46.67
N ILE A 464 29.66 6.33 -45.79
CA ILE A 464 28.35 6.99 -45.92
C ILE A 464 28.51 8.52 -45.78
N ASP A 465 29.23 8.99 -44.75
CA ASP A 465 29.49 10.42 -44.55
C ASP A 465 30.31 11.02 -45.71
N GLN A 466 31.29 10.28 -46.26
CA GLN A 466 32.07 10.69 -47.44
C GLN A 466 31.24 10.73 -48.73
N ALA A 467 30.23 9.87 -48.86
CA ALA A 467 29.34 9.82 -50.03
C ALA A 467 28.21 10.86 -49.94
N ASN A 468 27.89 11.38 -48.75
CA ASN A 468 26.77 12.29 -48.50
C ASN A 468 27.23 13.55 -47.72
N PRO A 469 28.18 14.35 -48.25
CA PRO A 469 28.78 15.47 -47.52
C PRO A 469 27.83 16.64 -47.21
N GLU A 470 26.66 16.70 -47.86
CA GLU A 470 25.64 17.74 -47.66
C GLU A 470 24.56 17.36 -46.62
N HIS A 471 24.67 16.19 -45.98
CA HIS A 471 23.68 15.73 -45.00
C HIS A 471 23.77 16.55 -43.69
N GLU A 472 22.67 17.21 -43.28
CA GLU A 472 22.62 18.16 -42.15
C GLU A 472 23.16 17.61 -40.81
N SER A 473 23.14 16.28 -40.64
CA SER A 473 23.74 15.60 -39.49
C SER A 473 24.52 14.37 -39.94
N PRO A 474 25.84 14.46 -40.19
CA PRO A 474 26.68 13.29 -40.51
C PRO A 474 26.66 12.24 -39.39
N LEU A 475 26.78 10.96 -39.72
CA LEU A 475 26.72 9.87 -38.73
C LEU A 475 27.84 10.01 -37.69
N GLY A 476 29.04 10.40 -38.12
CA GLY A 476 30.18 10.68 -37.25
C GLY A 476 29.98 11.80 -36.21
N SER A 477 28.94 12.64 -36.31
CA SER A 477 28.64 13.71 -35.35
C SER A 477 27.51 13.38 -34.36
N GLN A 478 26.87 12.22 -34.45
CA GLN A 478 25.62 11.90 -33.71
C GLN A 478 25.84 11.11 -32.40
N ASN A 479 27.01 11.24 -31.75
CA ASN A 479 27.36 10.55 -30.49
C ASN A 479 27.01 9.05 -30.48
N ILE A 480 27.43 8.33 -31.54
CA ILE A 480 27.11 6.91 -31.75
C ILE A 480 28.21 6.00 -31.18
N SER A 481 27.89 5.17 -30.19
CA SER A 481 28.80 4.13 -29.68
C SER A 481 28.58 2.79 -30.39
N VAL A 482 29.65 2.19 -30.94
CA VAL A 482 29.61 0.85 -31.55
C VAL A 482 30.22 -0.17 -30.59
N VAL A 483 29.46 -1.20 -30.21
CA VAL A 483 29.73 -2.08 -29.06
C VAL A 483 29.39 -3.54 -29.36
N GLU A 484 30.36 -4.42 -29.16
CA GLU A 484 30.27 -5.86 -29.45
C GLU A 484 29.78 -6.64 -28.23
N VAL A 485 28.67 -7.39 -28.38
CA VAL A 485 27.92 -7.98 -27.27
C VAL A 485 27.55 -9.46 -27.46
N GLY A 486 27.83 -10.07 -28.62
CA GLY A 486 27.45 -11.46 -28.91
C GLY A 486 25.96 -11.66 -29.14
N ALA A 487 25.54 -12.93 -29.16
CA ALA A 487 24.14 -13.41 -29.13
C ALA A 487 23.38 -13.07 -27.82
N HIS A 488 23.80 -11.99 -27.16
CA HIS A 488 23.45 -11.57 -25.81
C HIS A 488 23.04 -10.09 -25.77
N SER A 489 22.64 -9.48 -26.90
CA SER A 489 22.04 -8.15 -26.92
C SER A 489 20.72 -8.07 -26.13
N GLN A 490 20.08 -9.20 -25.81
CA GLN A 490 19.00 -9.33 -24.82
C GLN A 490 19.47 -9.15 -23.36
N ILE A 491 20.73 -9.44 -23.01
CA ILE A 491 21.31 -8.97 -21.73
C ILE A 491 21.25 -7.44 -21.72
N PHE A 492 21.54 -6.82 -22.85
CA PHE A 492 21.46 -5.37 -23.00
C PHE A 492 20.02 -4.84 -23.14
N ASP A 493 18.95 -5.64 -23.27
CA ASP A 493 17.56 -5.12 -23.30
C ASP A 493 17.27 -4.26 -22.08
N HIS A 494 17.56 -4.80 -20.89
CA HIS A 494 17.29 -4.08 -19.65
C HIS A 494 18.16 -2.82 -19.55
N PHE A 495 19.38 -2.80 -20.10
CA PHE A 495 20.23 -1.61 -20.17
C PHE A 495 19.79 -0.57 -21.22
N ILE A 496 19.35 -1.01 -22.41
CA ILE A 496 18.78 -0.17 -23.48
C ILE A 496 17.49 0.47 -22.98
N GLU A 497 16.61 -0.31 -22.35
CA GLU A 497 15.41 0.19 -21.69
C GLU A 497 15.74 1.06 -20.46
N PHE A 498 16.82 0.77 -19.73
CA PHE A 498 17.24 1.56 -18.56
C PHE A 498 17.70 2.96 -18.97
N THR A 499 18.56 3.05 -19.99
CA THR A 499 19.16 4.30 -20.48
C THR A 499 18.28 5.04 -21.51
N GLY A 500 17.38 4.34 -22.20
CA GLY A 500 16.63 4.90 -23.33
C GLY A 500 17.48 5.13 -24.59
N LEU A 501 18.58 4.40 -24.72
CA LEU A 501 19.55 4.56 -25.80
C LEU A 501 18.93 4.13 -27.13
N LYS A 502 18.88 5.03 -28.13
CA LYS A 502 18.36 4.67 -29.45
C LYS A 502 19.33 3.69 -30.10
N THR A 503 18.90 2.44 -30.25
CA THR A 503 19.82 1.33 -30.50
C THR A 503 19.53 0.66 -31.84
N LEU A 504 20.59 0.36 -32.59
CA LEU A 504 20.60 -0.60 -33.68
C LEU A 504 21.18 -1.90 -33.12
N ILE A 505 20.41 -2.98 -33.07
CA ILE A 505 20.95 -4.33 -32.86
C ILE A 505 21.18 -4.95 -34.24
N ILE A 506 22.36 -5.52 -34.44
CA ILE A 506 22.68 -6.42 -35.55
C ILE A 506 22.93 -7.79 -34.92
N THR A 507 22.13 -8.81 -35.28
CA THR A 507 22.16 -10.15 -34.66
C THR A 507 21.58 -11.22 -35.58
N ASP A 508 21.82 -12.48 -35.26
CA ASP A 508 21.45 -13.66 -36.05
C ASP A 508 19.99 -14.12 -35.91
N ILE A 509 19.48 -14.90 -36.88
CA ILE A 509 18.03 -15.23 -36.95
C ILE A 509 17.60 -16.50 -36.18
N ASP A 510 18.47 -17.52 -36.12
CA ASP A 510 18.24 -18.85 -35.50
C ASP A 510 16.78 -19.41 -35.58
N SER A 511 16.38 -20.34 -36.47
CA SER A 511 14.93 -20.63 -36.80
C SER A 511 14.27 -21.87 -36.08
N ALA A 512 13.01 -22.35 -36.34
CA ALA A 512 12.40 -23.54 -35.63
C ALA A 512 11.04 -24.30 -36.05
N LYS A 513 10.95 -25.62 -36.45
CA LYS A 513 9.75 -26.57 -36.67
C LYS A 513 9.56 -27.91 -35.79
N VAL A 514 8.52 -28.78 -35.94
CA VAL A 514 8.10 -29.85 -34.94
C VAL A 514 8.03 -31.35 -35.44
N ILE A 515 8.10 -32.40 -34.55
CA ILE A 515 7.99 -33.89 -34.83
C ILE A 515 7.36 -34.78 -33.70
N THR A 516 7.13 -36.11 -33.92
CA THR A 516 6.44 -37.12 -33.01
C THR A 516 7.21 -38.46 -32.80
N ASN A 517 6.98 -39.20 -31.69
CA ASN A 517 7.67 -40.44 -31.28
C ASN A 517 6.84 -41.75 -31.32
N LYS A 518 7.49 -42.90 -31.02
CA LYS A 518 6.97 -44.28 -31.16
C LYS A 518 5.76 -44.69 -30.30
N ALA A 519 5.27 -43.85 -29.38
CA ALA A 519 4.15 -44.19 -28.50
C ALA A 519 2.96 -43.22 -28.55
N GLY A 520 3.13 -41.98 -29.05
CA GLY A 520 2.02 -41.04 -29.24
C GLY A 520 2.36 -39.53 -29.19
N ASN A 521 3.50 -39.13 -28.60
CA ASN A 521 3.77 -37.73 -28.17
C ASN A 521 4.99 -37.09 -28.91
N LYS A 522 5.35 -35.80 -28.68
CA LYS A 522 6.20 -34.93 -29.56
C LYS A 522 7.74 -34.84 -29.26
N VAL A 523 8.54 -34.24 -30.17
CA VAL A 523 10.05 -34.10 -30.11
C VAL A 523 10.68 -32.90 -30.90
N LEU A 524 12.02 -32.73 -30.89
CA LEU A 524 12.84 -31.49 -31.13
C LEU A 524 14.24 -31.79 -31.79
N THR A 525 14.79 -31.03 -32.77
CA THR A 525 16.25 -30.96 -33.23
C THR A 525 16.56 -29.87 -34.30
N ALA A 526 17.35 -28.82 -33.99
CA ALA A 526 17.54 -27.55 -34.77
C ALA A 526 18.33 -27.63 -36.12
N CYS A 527 18.21 -26.60 -36.99
CA CYS A 527 18.81 -26.45 -38.35
C CYS A 527 18.88 -24.97 -38.95
N ALA A 528 18.09 -24.52 -39.96
CA ALA A 528 18.07 -23.11 -40.51
C ALA A 528 16.79 -22.63 -41.30
N VAL A 529 16.81 -21.50 -42.03
CA VAL A 529 15.59 -20.68 -42.26
C VAL A 529 14.46 -21.32 -43.10
N ALA A 530 14.74 -22.06 -44.17
CA ALA A 530 13.72 -22.43 -45.17
C ALA A 530 12.61 -23.40 -44.70
N GLN A 531 12.80 -24.15 -43.61
CA GLN A 531 11.77 -25.03 -43.03
C GLN A 531 11.26 -24.57 -41.65
N GLY A 532 11.78 -23.47 -41.08
CA GLY A 532 11.42 -23.05 -39.72
C GLY A 532 10.01 -22.48 -39.58
N THR A 533 9.42 -22.62 -38.40
CA THR A 533 8.17 -21.97 -37.98
C THR A 533 8.32 -21.02 -36.79
N HIS A 534 9.41 -21.04 -36.01
CA HIS A 534 9.75 -20.15 -34.88
C HIS A 534 11.21 -19.65 -34.98
N THR A 535 11.78 -19.07 -33.92
CA THR A 535 13.24 -18.78 -33.75
C THR A 535 13.82 -19.38 -32.44
N THR A 536 15.14 -19.27 -32.18
CA THR A 536 15.79 -19.45 -30.88
C THR A 536 16.65 -18.25 -30.44
N ASN A 537 16.90 -17.25 -31.29
CA ASN A 537 17.74 -16.12 -30.94
C ASN A 537 17.11 -15.35 -29.77
N GLY A 538 17.88 -15.17 -28.69
CA GLY A 538 17.38 -14.57 -27.45
C GLY A 538 16.96 -13.11 -27.62
N ALA A 539 17.61 -12.38 -28.52
CA ALA A 539 17.25 -11.03 -28.89
C ALA A 539 16.01 -11.00 -29.79
N LEU A 540 15.94 -11.77 -30.87
CA LEU A 540 14.80 -11.68 -31.81
C LEU A 540 13.46 -12.04 -31.16
N LYS A 541 13.40 -13.08 -30.32
CA LYS A 541 12.18 -13.41 -29.56
C LYS A 541 11.71 -12.24 -28.70
N HIS A 542 12.65 -11.64 -27.99
CA HIS A 542 12.40 -10.60 -27.00
C HIS A 542 12.04 -9.26 -27.63
N PHE A 543 12.69 -8.90 -28.74
CA PHE A 543 12.55 -7.61 -29.40
C PHE A 543 11.48 -7.58 -30.50
N LEU A 544 11.04 -8.71 -31.05
CA LEU A 544 10.03 -8.71 -32.14
C LEU A 544 8.66 -9.23 -31.66
N SER A 545 8.47 -9.33 -30.33
CA SER A 545 7.24 -9.77 -29.62
C SER A 545 6.58 -11.00 -30.24
N LEU A 546 7.41 -11.96 -30.58
CA LEU A 546 7.00 -13.26 -31.08
C LEU A 546 6.34 -14.00 -29.91
N THR A 547 5.10 -14.47 -30.08
CA THR A 547 4.41 -15.25 -29.05
C THR A 547 5.26 -16.44 -28.63
N GLN A 548 5.23 -16.80 -27.35
CA GLN A 548 5.87 -18.00 -26.81
C GLN A 548 5.07 -19.25 -27.25
N SER A 549 5.02 -19.46 -28.56
CA SER A 549 3.99 -20.24 -29.23
C SER A 549 4.06 -21.72 -28.84
N GLY A 550 2.90 -22.30 -28.58
CA GLY A 550 2.66 -23.70 -28.32
C GLY A 550 3.31 -24.67 -29.31
N VAL A 551 3.63 -25.90 -28.89
CA VAL A 551 3.90 -27.01 -29.82
C VAL A 551 2.63 -27.40 -30.63
N ASP A 552 1.49 -26.80 -30.30
CA ASP A 552 0.20 -26.88 -30.98
C ASP A 552 -0.27 -25.53 -31.57
N ASP A 553 0.55 -24.46 -31.49
CA ASP A 553 0.25 -23.13 -32.06
C ASP A 553 0.83 -22.92 -33.47
N ALA A 554 0.51 -21.79 -34.10
CA ALA A 554 0.72 -21.53 -35.54
C ALA A 554 2.13 -21.07 -36.00
N GLY A 555 3.04 -20.68 -35.08
CA GLY A 555 4.45 -20.39 -35.38
C GLY A 555 4.81 -18.95 -35.85
N ASP A 556 5.82 -18.36 -35.20
CA ASP A 556 6.24 -16.95 -35.30
C ASP A 556 7.26 -16.57 -36.40
N LEU A 557 8.07 -17.49 -36.97
CA LEU A 557 8.98 -17.16 -38.09
C LEU A 557 8.21 -16.68 -39.33
N SER A 558 6.96 -17.15 -39.47
CA SER A 558 6.04 -16.68 -40.51
C SER A 558 5.63 -15.21 -40.32
N ASN A 559 5.76 -14.66 -39.11
CA ASN A 559 5.55 -13.26 -38.82
C ASN A 559 6.83 -12.47 -39.11
N LEU A 560 8.00 -12.96 -38.67
CA LEU A 560 9.32 -12.36 -38.97
C LEU A 560 9.54 -12.08 -40.47
N ARG A 561 9.08 -12.97 -41.36
CA ARG A 561 9.12 -12.77 -42.82
C ARG A 561 8.18 -11.69 -43.36
N LYS A 562 7.08 -11.41 -42.67
CA LYS A 562 6.10 -10.37 -43.02
C LYS A 562 6.48 -9.00 -42.45
N LEU A 563 7.46 -8.94 -41.55
CA LEU A 563 7.93 -7.67 -40.98
C LEU A 563 8.73 -6.89 -42.04
N THR A 564 8.07 -5.92 -42.65
CA THR A 564 8.73 -4.88 -43.42
C THR A 564 9.77 -4.15 -42.56
N SER A 565 10.66 -3.36 -43.18
CA SER A 565 11.57 -2.49 -42.40
C SER A 565 10.82 -1.55 -41.44
N ALA A 566 9.59 -1.13 -41.80
CA ALA A 566 8.70 -0.35 -40.94
C ALA A 566 8.18 -1.11 -39.70
N ALA A 567 8.23 -2.45 -39.69
CA ALA A 567 7.84 -3.29 -38.55
C ALA A 567 9.03 -3.83 -37.75
N ARG A 568 10.26 -3.74 -38.29
CA ARG A 568 11.54 -3.96 -37.58
C ARG A 568 12.08 -2.68 -36.92
N GLN A 569 11.51 -1.53 -37.29
CA GLN A 569 11.50 -0.30 -36.51
C GLN A 569 10.60 -0.51 -35.28
N LEU A 570 11.19 -0.47 -34.09
CA LEU A 570 10.61 -0.98 -32.85
C LEU A 570 10.63 0.04 -31.71
N LYS A 571 9.64 -0.09 -30.83
CA LYS A 571 9.50 0.69 -29.61
C LYS A 571 8.91 -0.16 -28.50
N LYS A 572 9.43 -0.04 -27.28
CA LYS A 572 8.94 -0.83 -26.14
C LYS A 572 7.63 -0.21 -25.63
N GLN A 573 6.53 -0.94 -25.77
CA GLN A 573 5.16 -0.56 -25.44
C GLN A 573 4.59 -1.59 -24.45
N ALA A 574 4.37 -1.17 -23.20
CA ALA A 574 3.95 -2.06 -22.10
C ALA A 574 4.87 -3.30 -21.95
N GLY A 575 6.17 -3.06 -21.71
CA GLY A 575 7.20 -4.10 -21.48
C GLY A 575 7.59 -4.94 -22.70
N THR A 576 6.77 -4.96 -23.75
CA THR A 576 6.98 -5.72 -25.00
C THR A 576 7.39 -4.79 -26.14
N TRP A 577 8.16 -5.29 -27.10
CA TRP A 577 8.69 -4.49 -28.21
C TRP A 577 7.80 -4.59 -29.45
N LYS A 578 7.25 -3.47 -29.91
CA LYS A 578 6.25 -3.43 -31.00
C LYS A 578 6.68 -2.51 -32.13
N ALA A 579 6.15 -2.79 -33.33
CA ALA A 579 6.38 -2.00 -34.53
C ALA A 579 5.96 -0.53 -34.35
N ASP A 580 6.87 0.38 -34.62
CA ASP A 580 6.64 1.83 -34.69
C ASP A 580 7.59 2.43 -35.73
N SER A 581 7.06 2.73 -36.91
CA SER A 581 7.79 3.38 -38.01
C SER A 581 7.79 4.90 -37.95
N THR A 582 7.19 5.50 -36.92
CA THR A 582 7.10 6.96 -36.76
C THR A 582 8.19 7.49 -35.82
N ASP A 583 8.47 6.77 -34.73
CA ASP A 583 9.57 7.09 -33.82
C ASP A 583 10.10 5.80 -33.14
N PRO A 584 10.87 4.96 -33.86
CA PRO A 584 11.52 3.80 -33.28
C PRO A 584 12.60 4.20 -32.26
N SER A 585 12.66 3.49 -31.14
CA SER A 585 13.77 3.55 -30.17
C SER A 585 14.76 2.41 -30.35
N LEU A 586 14.38 1.37 -31.10
CA LEU A 586 15.20 0.23 -31.46
C LEU A 586 15.01 -0.08 -32.95
N PHE A 587 16.06 -0.48 -33.64
CA PHE A 587 15.94 -1.24 -34.88
C PHE A 587 16.67 -2.56 -34.68
N VAL A 588 16.02 -3.68 -34.99
CA VAL A 588 16.68 -4.98 -35.00
C VAL A 588 16.94 -5.38 -36.44
N ALA A 589 18.18 -5.17 -36.87
CA ALA A 589 18.70 -5.73 -38.10
C ALA A 589 19.02 -7.21 -37.87
N TYR A 590 18.25 -8.04 -38.55
CA TYR A 590 18.49 -9.46 -38.73
C TYR A 590 18.33 -9.76 -40.22
N GLN A 591 18.77 -10.96 -40.60
CA GLN A 591 18.82 -11.44 -41.96
C GLN A 591 17.40 -11.57 -42.53
N VAL A 592 17.18 -11.02 -43.72
CA VAL A 592 15.88 -11.06 -44.42
C VAL A 592 16.03 -11.66 -45.81
N SER A 593 14.92 -11.92 -46.51
CA SER A 593 14.97 -12.50 -47.85
C SER A 593 15.50 -11.48 -48.85
N GLU A 594 16.72 -11.69 -49.32
CA GLU A 594 17.41 -10.86 -50.31
C GLU A 594 17.85 -11.77 -51.46
N ASN A 595 17.68 -11.32 -52.71
CA ASN A 595 17.86 -12.13 -53.93
C ASN A 595 17.18 -13.53 -53.91
N GLY A 596 16.13 -13.72 -53.09
CA GLY A 596 15.35 -14.96 -53.00
C GLY A 596 15.84 -15.98 -51.97
N TYR A 597 16.78 -15.63 -51.09
CA TYR A 597 17.33 -16.51 -50.04
C TYR A 597 17.35 -15.79 -48.69
N GLU A 598 17.26 -16.57 -47.62
CA GLU A 598 17.28 -16.08 -46.23
C GLU A 598 18.44 -16.72 -45.48
N ALA A 599 19.39 -15.89 -45.06
CA ALA A 599 20.57 -16.32 -44.31
C ALA A 599 20.27 -16.55 -42.82
N ARG A 600 21.09 -17.37 -42.14
CA ARG A 600 20.98 -17.67 -40.71
C ARG A 600 21.79 -16.73 -39.81
N SER A 601 22.95 -16.26 -40.25
CA SER A 601 23.88 -15.41 -39.49
C SER A 601 24.33 -14.14 -40.23
N TYR A 602 25.00 -13.20 -39.56
CA TYR A 602 25.61 -12.05 -40.22
C TYR A 602 26.68 -12.50 -41.22
N GLU A 603 27.54 -13.47 -40.89
CA GLU A 603 28.45 -14.07 -41.87
C GLU A 603 27.71 -14.73 -43.02
N ASP A 604 26.63 -15.49 -42.79
CA ASP A 604 25.84 -16.11 -43.88
C ASP A 604 25.15 -15.05 -44.75
N ALA A 605 24.65 -13.95 -44.16
CA ALA A 605 24.07 -12.83 -44.91
C ALA A 605 25.14 -12.04 -45.67
N PHE A 606 26.33 -11.89 -45.11
CA PHE A 606 27.47 -11.29 -45.80
C PHE A 606 27.96 -12.21 -46.93
N ILE A 607 28.04 -13.52 -46.69
CA ILE A 607 28.31 -14.60 -47.65
C ILE A 607 27.16 -14.78 -48.65
N HIS A 608 25.97 -14.22 -48.39
CA HIS A 608 24.83 -14.27 -49.30
C HIS A 608 24.64 -12.99 -50.14
N LEU A 609 24.67 -11.81 -49.53
CA LEU A 609 24.65 -10.53 -50.25
C LEU A 609 25.87 -10.36 -51.13
N ASN A 610 27.01 -10.87 -50.67
CA ASN A 610 28.22 -11.01 -51.47
C ASN A 610 28.36 -12.46 -51.98
N ARG A 611 27.30 -13.26 -52.15
CA ARG A 611 27.43 -14.68 -52.59
C ARG A 611 28.13 -14.77 -53.92
N ASP A 612 27.80 -13.89 -54.85
CA ASP A 612 28.45 -13.86 -56.16
C ASP A 612 29.94 -13.55 -55.96
N PHE A 613 30.29 -12.44 -55.30
CA PHE A 613 31.68 -12.07 -55.02
C PHE A 613 32.47 -13.12 -54.19
N ILE A 614 31.84 -13.80 -53.22
CA ILE A 614 32.48 -14.80 -52.36
C ILE A 614 32.51 -16.17 -53.01
N THR A 615 31.60 -16.50 -53.94
CA THR A 615 31.66 -17.70 -54.80
C THR A 615 32.68 -17.51 -55.91
N ASP A 616 32.70 -16.35 -56.56
CA ASP A 616 33.70 -15.92 -57.55
C ASP A 616 35.13 -15.94 -56.98
N ASN A 617 35.27 -15.68 -55.67
CA ASN A 617 36.55 -15.62 -54.98
C ASN A 617 36.70 -16.70 -53.88
N LEU A 618 35.95 -17.81 -53.95
CA LEU A 618 35.87 -18.86 -52.90
C LEU A 618 37.25 -19.37 -52.45
N GLU A 619 38.18 -19.51 -53.39
CA GLU A 619 39.57 -19.96 -53.14
C GLU A 619 40.40 -18.97 -52.29
N THR A 620 40.02 -17.69 -52.27
CA THR A 620 40.69 -16.65 -51.47
C THR A 620 40.22 -16.67 -50.00
N PHE A 621 38.99 -17.10 -49.74
CA PHE A 621 38.37 -17.16 -48.42
C PHE A 621 38.69 -18.47 -47.69
N ARG A 622 39.95 -18.58 -47.23
CA ARG A 622 40.57 -19.77 -46.59
C ARG A 622 39.95 -20.24 -45.24
N GLY A 623 38.69 -19.94 -44.93
CA GLY A 623 38.05 -20.18 -43.63
C GLY A 623 36.67 -20.86 -43.62
N LEU A 624 36.01 -21.01 -44.78
CA LEU A 624 34.65 -21.58 -44.89
C LEU A 624 34.63 -23.12 -44.70
N LYS A 625 33.50 -23.69 -44.20
CA LYS A 625 33.47 -25.09 -43.71
C LYS A 625 32.28 -26.00 -44.09
N ASN A 626 31.05 -25.49 -44.24
CA ASN A 626 29.85 -26.30 -44.56
C ASN A 626 28.96 -25.53 -45.55
N THR A 627 28.88 -25.99 -46.80
CA THR A 627 28.28 -25.21 -47.91
C THR A 627 26.84 -25.59 -48.30
N GLU A 628 26.28 -26.68 -47.76
CA GLU A 628 25.24 -27.44 -48.49
C GLU A 628 23.80 -27.41 -47.91
N LEU A 629 23.51 -26.81 -46.74
CA LEU A 629 22.22 -27.04 -46.01
C LEU A 629 21.68 -25.84 -45.19
N PHE A 630 20.34 -25.61 -45.19
CA PHE A 630 19.68 -24.47 -44.51
C PHE A 630 18.16 -24.68 -44.00
N SER A 631 17.80 -25.41 -42.89
CA SER A 631 16.34 -25.77 -42.53
C SER A 631 15.78 -26.34 -41.09
N ASP A 632 15.24 -25.59 -40.06
CA ASP A 632 15.28 -25.67 -38.51
C ASP A 632 14.15 -26.31 -37.53
N SER A 633 14.17 -26.28 -36.15
CA SER A 633 13.19 -26.88 -35.09
C SER A 633 12.63 -26.15 -33.75
N THR A 634 11.29 -26.22 -33.42
CA THR A 634 10.50 -26.36 -32.09
C THR A 634 9.88 -25.18 -31.21
N GLY A 635 8.89 -25.46 -30.29
CA GLY A 635 7.97 -24.53 -29.49
C GLY A 635 7.45 -24.96 -28.04
N GLY A 636 6.28 -24.46 -27.49
CA GLY A 636 5.83 -24.42 -26.04
C GLY A 636 4.34 -24.79 -25.56
N ALA A 637 3.66 -24.07 -24.61
CA ALA A 637 2.28 -24.33 -24.01
C ALA A 637 1.62 -23.05 -23.31
N GLY A 638 0.40 -22.91 -22.69
CA GLY A 638 -0.68 -23.76 -22.07
C GLY A 638 -2.05 -23.03 -21.70
N SER A 639 -2.86 -23.39 -20.65
CA SER A 639 -4.34 -23.05 -20.51
C SER A 639 -4.97 -22.66 -19.09
N GLY A 640 -6.32 -22.49 -18.94
CA GLY A 640 -7.08 -21.84 -17.80
C GLY A 640 -8.33 -22.53 -17.11
N LYS A 641 -9.28 -21.81 -16.43
CA LYS A 641 -10.17 -22.33 -15.31
C LYS A 641 -11.71 -22.00 -15.12
N THR A 642 -12.11 -20.77 -14.72
CA THR A 642 -13.19 -20.31 -13.73
C THR A 642 -14.45 -21.19 -13.34
N TYR A 643 -15.71 -20.71 -13.51
CA TYR A 643 -16.88 -21.45 -14.10
C TYR A 643 -18.24 -21.69 -13.39
N SER A 644 -18.61 -22.96 -13.13
CA SER A 644 -19.73 -23.61 -13.87
C SER A 644 -21.11 -22.93 -13.97
N MET A 645 -21.65 -22.29 -12.92
CA MET A 645 -22.97 -21.61 -13.05
C MET A 645 -22.84 -20.30 -13.81
N LEU A 646 -21.76 -19.54 -13.57
CA LEU A 646 -21.44 -18.35 -14.35
C LEU A 646 -21.20 -18.74 -15.80
N SER A 647 -20.48 -19.83 -16.08
CA SER A 647 -20.26 -20.26 -17.46
C SER A 647 -21.49 -20.84 -18.15
N PHE A 648 -22.45 -21.38 -17.41
CA PHE A 648 -23.78 -21.65 -17.98
C PHE A 648 -24.51 -20.35 -18.34
N LEU A 649 -24.44 -19.29 -17.51
CA LEU A 649 -25.00 -17.98 -17.84
C LEU A 649 -24.25 -17.29 -18.99
N GLU A 650 -22.92 -17.37 -19.03
CA GLU A 650 -22.06 -16.86 -20.11
C GLU A 650 -22.41 -17.56 -21.44
N GLU A 651 -22.51 -18.89 -21.46
CA GLU A 651 -22.86 -19.67 -22.66
C GLU A 651 -24.33 -19.46 -23.08
N LEU A 652 -25.26 -19.38 -22.12
CA LEU A 652 -26.68 -19.09 -22.35
C LEU A 652 -26.87 -17.70 -22.94
N TYR A 653 -26.25 -16.66 -22.37
CA TYR A 653 -26.37 -15.29 -22.85
C TYR A 653 -25.51 -15.00 -24.10
N ALA A 654 -24.40 -15.71 -24.32
CA ALA A 654 -23.68 -15.65 -25.59
C ALA A 654 -24.51 -16.24 -26.75
N SER A 655 -25.29 -17.30 -26.47
CA SER A 655 -26.14 -17.97 -27.46
C SER A 655 -27.51 -17.30 -27.63
N HIS A 656 -28.10 -16.81 -26.54
CA HIS A 656 -29.47 -16.27 -26.45
C HIS A 656 -29.51 -15.01 -25.57
N PRO A 657 -28.98 -13.85 -26.04
CA PRO A 657 -28.76 -12.66 -25.20
C PRO A 657 -30.00 -12.01 -24.56
N GLN A 658 -31.21 -12.44 -24.94
CA GLN A 658 -32.49 -11.85 -24.54
C GLN A 658 -33.31 -12.75 -23.59
N THR A 659 -32.79 -13.91 -23.19
CA THR A 659 -33.48 -14.81 -22.25
C THR A 659 -33.67 -14.14 -20.89
N SER A 660 -34.91 -14.12 -20.40
CA SER A 660 -35.22 -13.58 -19.07
C SER A 660 -34.91 -14.62 -17.99
N VAL A 661 -34.02 -14.29 -17.05
CA VAL A 661 -33.51 -15.22 -16.04
C VAL A 661 -33.71 -14.64 -14.64
N ALA A 662 -34.29 -15.43 -13.74
CA ALA A 662 -34.26 -15.18 -12.31
C ALA A 662 -33.25 -16.13 -11.64
N CYS A 663 -32.35 -15.59 -10.83
CA CYS A 663 -31.46 -16.36 -9.96
C CYS A 663 -31.78 -16.00 -8.50
N VAL A 664 -32.27 -16.97 -7.73
CA VAL A 664 -32.71 -16.77 -6.35
C VAL A 664 -31.77 -17.53 -5.42
N THR A 665 -31.21 -16.82 -4.44
CA THR A 665 -30.25 -17.36 -3.48
C THR A 665 -30.74 -17.20 -2.03
N PHE A 666 -30.01 -17.80 -1.07
CA PHE A 666 -30.35 -17.69 0.35
C PHE A 666 -29.80 -16.41 1.02
N THR A 667 -28.72 -15.80 0.51
CA THR A 667 -28.04 -14.67 1.18
C THR A 667 -27.69 -13.50 0.24
N ASN A 668 -27.71 -12.29 0.78
CA ASN A 668 -27.28 -11.07 0.06
C ASN A 668 -25.81 -11.11 -0.39
N VAL A 669 -24.96 -11.88 0.29
CA VAL A 669 -23.55 -12.09 -0.12
C VAL A 669 -23.51 -12.82 -1.46
N ALA A 670 -24.27 -13.93 -1.61
CA ALA A 670 -24.36 -14.66 -2.87
C ALA A 670 -25.03 -13.82 -3.99
N VAL A 671 -26.03 -12.99 -3.66
CA VAL A 671 -26.61 -12.02 -4.62
C VAL A 671 -25.53 -11.07 -5.15
N ASN A 672 -24.69 -10.51 -4.27
CA ASN A 672 -23.64 -9.56 -4.64
C ASN A 672 -22.49 -10.23 -5.38
N GLU A 673 -22.10 -11.46 -5.03
CA GLU A 673 -21.07 -12.22 -5.76
C GLU A 673 -21.52 -12.53 -7.19
N ILE A 674 -22.76 -12.99 -7.40
CA ILE A 674 -23.26 -13.27 -8.75
C ILE A 674 -23.35 -11.97 -9.56
N ARG A 675 -23.93 -10.90 -9.01
CA ARG A 675 -24.07 -9.59 -9.68
C ARG A 675 -22.72 -8.93 -10.04
N SER A 676 -21.70 -9.07 -9.19
CA SER A 676 -20.38 -8.48 -9.42
C SER A 676 -19.56 -9.24 -10.48
N ARG A 677 -19.78 -10.55 -10.60
CA ARG A 677 -19.16 -11.39 -11.64
C ARG A 677 -19.91 -11.36 -12.97
N PHE A 678 -21.24 -11.22 -12.95
CA PHE A 678 -22.08 -11.21 -14.17
C PHE A 678 -23.36 -10.36 -13.97
N SER A 679 -23.60 -9.40 -14.87
CA SER A 679 -24.76 -8.49 -14.78
C SER A 679 -25.31 -8.14 -16.16
N THR A 680 -26.62 -8.35 -16.36
CA THR A 680 -27.36 -7.93 -17.56
C THR A 680 -28.76 -7.43 -17.16
N PRO A 681 -29.41 -6.53 -17.94
CA PRO A 681 -30.73 -5.98 -17.59
C PRO A 681 -31.88 -7.00 -17.54
N VAL A 682 -31.67 -8.21 -18.05
CA VAL A 682 -32.65 -9.31 -18.10
C VAL A 682 -32.35 -10.43 -17.11
N LEU A 683 -31.30 -10.28 -16.29
CA LEU A 683 -30.96 -11.15 -15.17
C LEU A 683 -31.40 -10.51 -13.85
N SER A 684 -32.44 -11.07 -13.20
CA SER A 684 -32.83 -10.70 -11.85
C SER A 684 -32.13 -11.60 -10.83
N VAL A 685 -31.28 -11.04 -9.97
CA VAL A 685 -30.66 -11.76 -8.84
C VAL A 685 -31.17 -11.18 -7.52
N SER A 686 -31.69 -12.01 -6.61
CA SER A 686 -32.23 -11.56 -5.31
C SER A 686 -32.32 -12.72 -4.29
N THR A 687 -32.51 -12.42 -3.01
CA THR A 687 -32.82 -13.46 -2.01
C THR A 687 -34.25 -13.98 -2.14
N ILE A 688 -34.53 -15.14 -1.54
CA ILE A 688 -35.89 -15.73 -1.49
C ILE A 688 -36.94 -14.73 -0.98
N HIS A 689 -36.66 -14.00 0.10
CA HIS A 689 -37.62 -13.06 0.68
C HIS A 689 -37.87 -11.84 -0.22
N GLU A 690 -36.83 -11.24 -0.77
CA GLU A 690 -36.94 -10.15 -1.75
C GLU A 690 -37.69 -10.59 -3.01
N PHE A 691 -37.39 -11.79 -3.52
CA PHE A 691 -38.05 -12.38 -4.70
C PHE A 691 -39.55 -12.55 -4.47
N LEU A 692 -39.93 -13.16 -3.35
CA LEU A 692 -41.34 -13.34 -2.99
C LEU A 692 -42.03 -11.99 -2.78
N TRP A 693 -41.41 -11.04 -2.07
CA TRP A 693 -42.00 -9.72 -1.84
C TRP A 693 -42.12 -8.89 -3.13
N ALA A 694 -41.17 -8.98 -4.06
CA ALA A 694 -41.28 -8.35 -5.37
C ALA A 694 -42.44 -8.94 -6.21
N LEU A 695 -42.74 -10.23 -6.04
CA LEU A 695 -43.88 -10.88 -6.69
C LEU A 695 -45.22 -10.50 -6.05
N ILE A 696 -45.34 -10.59 -4.70
CA ILE A 696 -46.62 -10.45 -3.98
C ILE A 696 -46.89 -9.06 -3.40
N GLY A 697 -45.86 -8.31 -3.00
CA GLY A 697 -45.98 -7.06 -2.23
C GLY A 697 -46.64 -5.91 -2.98
N ARG A 698 -46.70 -6.01 -4.32
CA ARG A 698 -47.51 -5.15 -5.20
C ARG A 698 -49.02 -5.39 -5.08
N PHE A 699 -49.44 -6.56 -4.61
CA PHE A 699 -50.85 -6.95 -4.45
C PHE A 699 -51.35 -6.70 -3.01
N GLN A 700 -51.12 -5.49 -2.50
CA GLN A 700 -51.38 -5.06 -1.12
C GLN A 700 -52.79 -5.35 -0.58
N LYS A 701 -53.80 -5.45 -1.44
CA LYS A 701 -55.14 -5.90 -1.03
C LYS A 701 -55.10 -7.36 -0.58
N ASN A 702 -54.66 -8.25 -1.47
CA ASN A 702 -54.58 -9.69 -1.22
C ASN A 702 -53.63 -9.99 -0.05
N VAL A 703 -52.51 -9.27 0.07
CA VAL A 703 -51.58 -9.38 1.22
C VAL A 703 -52.29 -9.08 2.54
N ARG A 704 -53.09 -8.00 2.64
CA ARG A 704 -53.89 -7.69 3.84
C ARG A 704 -54.99 -8.72 4.11
N GLU A 705 -55.65 -9.22 3.06
CA GLU A 705 -56.67 -10.27 3.18
C GLU A 705 -56.08 -11.57 3.74
N SER A 706 -54.96 -12.06 3.18
CA SER A 706 -54.27 -13.25 3.68
C SER A 706 -53.64 -13.07 5.06
N LEU A 707 -53.08 -11.89 5.36
CA LEU A 707 -52.50 -11.60 6.69
C LEU A 707 -53.59 -11.60 7.78
N ALA A 708 -54.75 -10.98 7.52
CA ALA A 708 -55.87 -10.99 8.46
C ALA A 708 -56.42 -12.41 8.69
N ILE A 709 -56.53 -13.24 7.64
CA ILE A 709 -56.90 -14.66 7.77
C ILE A 709 -55.90 -15.39 8.67
N LEU A 710 -54.60 -15.34 8.36
CA LEU A 710 -53.55 -16.07 9.07
C LEU A 710 -53.37 -15.64 10.54
N VAL A 711 -53.65 -14.38 10.88
CA VAL A 711 -53.68 -13.92 12.28
C VAL A 711 -54.93 -14.45 13.00
N ASN A 712 -56.12 -14.34 12.39
CA ASN A 712 -57.38 -14.79 13.00
C ASN A 712 -57.46 -16.32 13.18
N GLU A 713 -56.84 -17.09 12.29
CA GLU A 713 -56.71 -18.54 12.40
C GLU A 713 -55.60 -18.97 13.39
N GLY A 714 -54.87 -18.02 13.99
CA GLY A 714 -53.82 -18.27 14.98
C GLY A 714 -52.50 -18.79 14.40
N VAL A 715 -52.34 -18.76 13.07
CA VAL A 715 -51.11 -19.16 12.36
C VAL A 715 -50.00 -18.12 12.54
N ILE A 716 -50.38 -16.86 12.76
CA ILE A 716 -49.50 -15.74 13.14
C ILE A 716 -49.97 -15.22 14.51
N LYS A 717 -49.05 -15.07 15.46
CA LYS A 717 -49.36 -14.63 16.83
C LYS A 717 -49.35 -13.11 16.92
N SER A 718 -50.30 -12.55 17.67
CA SER A 718 -50.43 -11.12 17.97
C SER A 718 -50.64 -10.90 19.47
N ALA A 719 -50.39 -9.68 19.94
CA ALA A 719 -50.75 -9.22 21.28
C ALA A 719 -52.15 -8.54 21.33
N LEU A 720 -52.83 -8.43 20.19
CA LEU A 720 -54.18 -7.88 20.08
C LEU A 720 -55.24 -8.90 20.52
N ASP A 721 -56.04 -8.53 21.54
CA ASP A 721 -57.13 -9.35 22.09
C ASP A 721 -58.40 -9.44 21.20
N LEU A 722 -58.37 -8.94 19.96
CA LEU A 722 -59.53 -8.85 19.06
C LEU A 722 -59.21 -9.32 17.64
N PRO A 723 -60.15 -9.99 16.94
CA PRO A 723 -59.98 -10.42 15.56
C PRO A 723 -59.93 -9.22 14.60
N ILE A 724 -58.99 -9.25 13.66
CA ILE A 724 -58.70 -8.16 12.72
C ILE A 724 -59.31 -8.42 11.34
N SER A 725 -59.48 -7.37 10.52
CA SER A 725 -59.96 -7.50 9.14
C SER A 725 -58.93 -6.94 8.15
N ALA A 726 -59.09 -7.24 6.86
CA ALA A 726 -58.22 -6.69 5.81
C ALA A 726 -58.20 -5.15 5.75
N GLY A 727 -59.21 -4.49 6.32
CA GLY A 727 -59.30 -3.03 6.47
C GLY A 727 -58.85 -2.50 7.83
N PHE A 728 -58.16 -3.30 8.65
CA PHE A 728 -57.59 -2.87 9.94
C PHE A 728 -56.39 -1.92 9.76
N TRP A 729 -55.60 -2.13 8.70
CA TRP A 729 -54.48 -1.27 8.35
C TRP A 729 -54.91 -0.25 7.29
N ASP A 730 -54.89 1.04 7.63
CA ASP A 730 -55.12 2.13 6.66
C ASP A 730 -53.99 2.19 5.61
N GLU A 731 -52.74 1.99 6.06
CA GLU A 731 -51.55 1.98 5.20
C GLU A 731 -51.27 0.61 4.55
N SER A 732 -50.26 0.57 3.67
CA SER A 732 -49.78 -0.67 3.03
C SER A 732 -48.93 -1.50 3.98
N ILE A 733 -49.10 -2.83 3.95
CA ILE A 733 -48.24 -3.77 4.68
C ILE A 733 -46.80 -3.63 4.21
N ALA A 734 -45.90 -3.42 5.16
CA ALA A 734 -44.47 -3.30 4.94
C ALA A 734 -43.73 -4.55 5.40
N TYR A 735 -42.69 -4.94 4.68
CA TYR A 735 -41.78 -6.02 5.06
C TYR A 735 -40.56 -5.43 5.79
N LYS A 736 -40.21 -5.97 6.97
CA LYS A 736 -39.23 -5.42 7.93
C LYS A 736 -38.41 -6.52 8.64
N GLU A 737 -37.40 -6.12 9.41
CA GLU A 737 -36.65 -7.04 10.28
C GLU A 737 -37.44 -7.48 11.54
N TRP A 738 -38.41 -6.67 11.99
CA TRP A 738 -39.25 -6.96 13.16
C TRP A 738 -40.73 -7.10 12.78
N LEU A 739 -41.49 -7.77 13.64
CA LEU A 739 -42.94 -7.91 13.51
C LEU A 739 -43.66 -6.82 14.30
N SER A 740 -44.55 -6.07 13.65
CA SER A 740 -45.50 -5.16 14.30
C SER A 740 -46.86 -5.28 13.62
N ILE A 741 -47.69 -6.20 14.11
CA ILE A 741 -49.05 -6.44 13.59
C ILE A 741 -49.91 -5.17 13.69
N GLU A 742 -49.71 -4.34 14.71
CA GLU A 742 -50.42 -3.06 14.87
C GLU A 742 -50.03 -2.03 13.79
N ALA A 743 -48.74 -1.93 13.46
CA ALA A 743 -48.25 -0.99 12.44
C ALA A 743 -48.31 -1.53 11.00
N GLY A 744 -48.77 -2.78 10.79
CA GLY A 744 -48.77 -3.42 9.48
C GLY A 744 -47.37 -3.84 8.98
N GLU A 745 -46.40 -4.02 9.88
CA GLU A 745 -45.05 -4.46 9.56
C GLU A 745 -44.91 -5.98 9.77
N ILE A 746 -44.61 -6.73 8.70
CA ILE A 746 -44.40 -8.19 8.74
C ILE A 746 -42.91 -8.56 8.70
N SER A 747 -42.56 -9.62 9.44
CA SER A 747 -41.21 -10.17 9.46
C SER A 747 -40.96 -11.17 8.31
N HIS A 748 -39.74 -11.70 8.24
CA HIS A 748 -39.35 -12.75 7.29
C HIS A 748 -40.23 -14.01 7.42
N ASP A 749 -40.52 -14.45 8.65
CA ASP A 749 -41.27 -15.69 8.91
C ASP A 749 -42.75 -15.56 8.50
N GLU A 750 -43.33 -14.37 8.65
CA GLU A 750 -44.72 -14.08 8.27
C GLU A 750 -44.88 -13.99 6.75
N LEU A 751 -43.89 -13.39 6.06
CA LEU A 751 -43.87 -13.25 4.62
C LEU A 751 -43.99 -14.60 3.89
N LEU A 752 -43.29 -15.63 4.35
CA LEU A 752 -43.33 -16.98 3.75
C LEU A 752 -44.73 -17.61 3.82
N LYS A 753 -45.39 -17.51 4.98
CA LYS A 753 -46.74 -18.05 5.23
C LYS A 753 -47.78 -17.35 4.34
N VAL A 754 -47.71 -16.01 4.28
CA VAL A 754 -48.57 -15.18 3.41
C VAL A 754 -48.36 -15.52 1.94
N ALA A 755 -47.10 -15.70 1.50
CA ALA A 755 -46.80 -16.06 0.11
C ALA A 755 -47.40 -17.41 -0.28
N LYS A 756 -47.27 -18.46 0.53
CA LYS A 756 -47.83 -19.80 0.25
C LYS A 756 -49.35 -19.77 0.06
N HIS A 757 -50.06 -19.12 0.97
CA HIS A 757 -51.52 -18.97 0.88
C HIS A 757 -51.93 -18.21 -0.40
N LEU A 758 -51.23 -17.13 -0.76
CA LEU A 758 -51.50 -16.39 -2.00
C LEU A 758 -51.24 -17.22 -3.27
N PHE A 759 -50.20 -18.06 -3.28
CA PHE A 759 -49.91 -18.92 -4.43
C PHE A 759 -50.86 -20.11 -4.58
N SER A 760 -51.46 -20.63 -3.49
CA SER A 760 -52.50 -21.67 -3.58
C SER A 760 -53.85 -21.10 -4.03
N GLU A 761 -54.29 -19.99 -3.43
CA GLU A 761 -55.62 -19.43 -3.70
C GLU A 761 -55.71 -18.66 -5.03
N HIS A 762 -54.59 -18.26 -5.63
CA HIS A 762 -54.59 -17.42 -6.84
C HIS A 762 -53.74 -18.01 -7.99
N PRO A 763 -54.29 -18.94 -8.80
CA PRO A 763 -53.64 -19.47 -10.02
C PRO A 763 -53.27 -18.44 -11.10
N THR A 764 -53.69 -17.18 -10.96
CA THR A 764 -53.17 -16.07 -11.79
C THR A 764 -51.74 -15.69 -11.39
N LEU A 765 -51.37 -15.82 -10.11
CA LEU A 765 -50.04 -15.50 -9.58
C LEU A 765 -48.98 -16.51 -10.07
N THR A 766 -49.33 -17.81 -10.11
CA THR A 766 -48.47 -18.85 -10.72
C THR A 766 -48.29 -18.62 -12.23
N LYS A 767 -49.33 -18.16 -12.94
CA LYS A 767 -49.19 -17.70 -14.34
C LYS A 767 -48.26 -16.50 -14.46
N ILE A 768 -48.43 -15.45 -13.65
CA ILE A 768 -47.56 -14.26 -13.69
C ILE A 768 -46.09 -14.64 -13.51
N LEU A 769 -45.77 -15.55 -12.58
CA LEU A 769 -44.41 -16.07 -12.41
C LEU A 769 -43.91 -16.83 -13.64
N SER A 770 -44.77 -17.63 -14.28
CA SER A 770 -44.44 -18.42 -15.49
C SER A 770 -44.24 -17.57 -16.75
N ASP A 771 -44.89 -16.41 -16.81
CA ASP A 771 -44.84 -15.48 -17.95
C ASP A 771 -43.80 -14.36 -17.75
N GLN A 772 -43.23 -14.20 -16.54
CA GLN A 772 -42.26 -13.16 -16.19
C GLN A 772 -40.79 -13.60 -16.38
N TYR A 773 -40.50 -14.92 -16.41
CA TYR A 773 -39.14 -15.46 -16.60
C TYR A 773 -39.14 -16.71 -17.50
N ASP A 774 -38.16 -16.82 -18.40
CA ASP A 774 -37.91 -18.02 -19.21
C ASP A 774 -37.15 -19.10 -18.43
N VAL A 775 -36.30 -18.69 -17.49
CA VAL A 775 -35.50 -19.57 -16.63
C VAL A 775 -35.50 -19.06 -15.19
N LEU A 776 -35.78 -19.95 -14.24
CA LEU A 776 -35.65 -19.72 -12.80
C LEU A 776 -34.60 -20.66 -12.22
N LEU A 777 -33.50 -20.12 -11.71
CA LEU A 777 -32.43 -20.86 -11.06
C LEU A 777 -32.49 -20.61 -9.55
N ILE A 778 -32.61 -21.67 -8.76
CA ILE A 778 -32.57 -21.63 -7.30
C ILE A 778 -31.22 -22.19 -6.86
N ASP A 779 -30.44 -21.41 -6.10
CA ASP A 779 -29.15 -21.82 -5.54
C ASP A 779 -29.27 -22.16 -4.04
N GLU A 780 -28.35 -23.00 -3.53
CA GLU A 780 -28.42 -23.65 -2.20
C GLU A 780 -29.84 -24.22 -1.90
N TYR A 781 -30.45 -24.93 -2.86
CA TYR A 781 -31.88 -25.29 -2.84
C TYR A 781 -32.36 -25.98 -1.56
N GLN A 782 -31.48 -26.70 -0.86
CA GLN A 782 -31.79 -27.45 0.35
C GLN A 782 -32.22 -26.57 1.54
N ASP A 783 -32.00 -25.25 1.48
CA ASP A 783 -32.45 -24.27 2.48
C ASP A 783 -33.71 -23.50 2.05
N THR A 784 -34.20 -23.76 0.83
CA THR A 784 -35.47 -23.19 0.39
C THR A 784 -36.57 -23.68 1.32
N PRO A 785 -37.31 -22.78 2.02
CA PRO A 785 -38.33 -23.19 2.98
C PRO A 785 -39.33 -24.15 2.34
N VAL A 786 -39.81 -25.14 3.11
CA VAL A 786 -40.73 -26.18 2.62
C VAL A 786 -41.95 -25.57 1.91
N ASP A 787 -42.43 -24.45 2.42
CA ASP A 787 -43.54 -23.69 1.84
C ASP A 787 -43.24 -23.14 0.43
N VAL A 788 -42.00 -22.75 0.16
CA VAL A 788 -41.53 -22.26 -1.15
C VAL A 788 -41.25 -23.42 -2.11
N LEU A 789 -40.72 -24.55 -1.62
CA LEU A 789 -40.59 -25.78 -2.42
C LEU A 789 -41.96 -26.29 -2.89
N SER A 790 -42.99 -26.26 -2.03
CA SER A 790 -44.38 -26.57 -2.42
C SER A 790 -44.92 -25.63 -3.51
N ILE A 791 -44.62 -24.32 -3.45
CA ILE A 791 -45.01 -23.39 -4.52
C ILE A 791 -44.39 -23.82 -5.86
N LEU A 792 -43.06 -24.02 -5.90
CA LEU A 792 -42.33 -24.24 -7.15
C LEU A 792 -42.55 -25.64 -7.76
N LEU A 793 -42.62 -26.69 -6.94
CA LEU A 793 -42.66 -28.07 -7.41
C LEU A 793 -44.06 -28.67 -7.46
N GLU A 794 -44.94 -28.29 -6.52
CA GLU A 794 -46.28 -28.90 -6.37
C GLU A 794 -47.39 -28.00 -6.94
N THR A 795 -47.24 -26.66 -6.86
CA THR A 795 -48.29 -25.69 -7.21
C THR A 795 -48.18 -25.17 -8.66
N LEU A 796 -46.98 -25.17 -9.26
CA LEU A 796 -46.81 -24.80 -10.68
C LEU A 796 -47.29 -25.92 -11.64
N PRO A 797 -47.95 -25.58 -12.77
CA PRO A 797 -48.43 -26.58 -13.74
C PRO A 797 -47.29 -27.35 -14.44
N GLU A 798 -47.62 -28.46 -15.08
CA GLU A 798 -46.64 -29.24 -15.86
C GLU A 798 -46.16 -28.52 -17.14
N PRO A 799 -44.95 -28.82 -17.66
CA PRO A 799 -44.34 -28.08 -18.77
C PRO A 799 -45.00 -28.20 -20.16
N LYS A 800 -46.19 -28.81 -20.28
CA LYS A 800 -46.79 -29.11 -21.59
C LYS A 800 -47.33 -27.87 -22.34
N ASP A 801 -47.55 -26.75 -21.64
CA ASP A 801 -48.17 -25.53 -22.19
C ASP A 801 -47.35 -24.22 -22.03
N ARG A 802 -46.18 -24.20 -21.35
CA ARG A 802 -45.41 -22.95 -21.07
C ARG A 802 -43.89 -23.10 -21.09
N SER A 803 -43.21 -21.95 -21.18
CA SER A 803 -41.77 -21.79 -21.46
C SER A 803 -40.83 -21.84 -20.24
N LEU A 804 -41.30 -21.50 -19.03
CA LEU A 804 -40.46 -21.42 -17.83
C LEU A 804 -39.77 -22.75 -17.52
N ARG A 805 -38.43 -22.73 -17.48
CA ARG A 805 -37.58 -23.85 -17.03
C ARG A 805 -37.05 -23.56 -15.63
N ILE A 806 -37.11 -24.54 -14.74
CA ILE A 806 -36.62 -24.38 -13.35
C ILE A 806 -35.39 -25.28 -13.15
N GLY A 807 -34.29 -24.68 -12.68
CA GLY A 807 -33.07 -25.37 -12.28
C GLY A 807 -32.81 -25.21 -10.79
N PHE A 808 -32.39 -26.29 -10.12
CA PHE A 808 -32.02 -26.28 -8.70
C PHE A 808 -30.54 -26.66 -8.56
N PHE A 809 -29.75 -25.79 -7.96
CA PHE A 809 -28.35 -25.99 -7.61
C PHE A 809 -28.22 -26.04 -6.07
N GLY A 810 -27.32 -26.88 -5.57
CA GLY A 810 -27.19 -27.17 -4.13
C GLY A 810 -26.95 -28.66 -3.85
N ASP A 811 -27.03 -29.04 -2.58
CA ASP A 811 -26.71 -30.38 -2.08
C ASP A 811 -27.69 -30.84 -1.00
N GLY A 812 -28.44 -31.90 -1.29
CA GLY A 812 -29.55 -32.35 -0.46
C GLY A 812 -29.17 -32.89 0.93
N GLU A 813 -27.92 -33.30 1.14
CA GLU A 813 -27.42 -33.74 2.45
C GLU A 813 -27.13 -32.56 3.40
N GLN A 814 -27.17 -31.31 2.90
CA GLN A 814 -26.88 -30.12 3.70
C GLN A 814 -28.11 -29.51 4.41
N ALA A 815 -29.27 -30.17 4.39
CA ALA A 815 -30.56 -29.57 4.77
C ALA A 815 -30.81 -29.45 6.30
N ILE A 816 -30.19 -28.47 6.98
CA ILE A 816 -30.24 -28.34 8.46
C ILE A 816 -31.50 -27.66 9.05
N HIS A 817 -32.28 -26.94 8.24
CA HIS A 817 -33.53 -26.28 8.68
C HIS A 817 -34.75 -27.00 8.08
N GLU A 818 -35.51 -27.74 8.90
CA GLU A 818 -36.66 -28.59 8.50
C GLU A 818 -36.40 -29.62 7.37
N GLY A 819 -35.13 -29.89 7.04
CA GLY A 819 -34.71 -30.46 5.76
C GLY A 819 -35.31 -31.81 5.35
N ASP A 820 -35.59 -32.71 6.30
CA ASP A 820 -36.25 -34.01 6.04
C ASP A 820 -37.54 -33.85 5.21
N LYS A 821 -38.30 -32.76 5.42
CA LYS A 821 -39.54 -32.46 4.68
C LYS A 821 -39.25 -31.98 3.25
N GLY A 822 -38.36 -30.99 3.11
CA GLY A 822 -38.05 -30.38 1.81
C GLY A 822 -37.39 -31.38 0.83
N GLN A 823 -36.49 -32.21 1.34
CA GLN A 823 -35.81 -33.25 0.55
C GLN A 823 -36.78 -34.33 0.04
N ALA A 824 -37.89 -34.60 0.74
CA ALA A 824 -38.91 -35.53 0.26
C ALA A 824 -39.63 -35.01 -0.99
N ILE A 825 -39.96 -33.71 -1.04
CA ILE A 825 -40.61 -33.05 -2.19
C ILE A 825 -39.70 -33.14 -3.43
N VAL A 826 -38.42 -32.78 -3.30
CA VAL A 826 -37.45 -32.79 -4.41
C VAL A 826 -37.23 -34.22 -4.94
N LYS A 827 -37.08 -35.21 -4.05
CA LYS A 827 -36.93 -36.62 -4.45
C LYS A 827 -38.18 -37.16 -5.16
N SER A 828 -39.38 -36.74 -4.76
CA SER A 828 -40.65 -37.05 -5.46
C SER A 828 -40.70 -36.43 -6.87
N ALA A 829 -40.27 -35.17 -7.02
CA ALA A 829 -40.20 -34.49 -8.31
C ALA A 829 -39.19 -35.13 -9.29
N ILE A 830 -38.08 -35.69 -8.78
CA ILE A 830 -37.14 -36.48 -9.59
C ILE A 830 -37.77 -37.84 -9.99
N ALA A 831 -38.36 -38.56 -9.03
CA ALA A 831 -38.94 -39.89 -9.29
C ALA A 831 -40.14 -39.88 -10.26
N SER A 832 -40.88 -38.77 -10.31
CA SER A 832 -41.97 -38.54 -11.28
C SER A 832 -41.47 -38.06 -12.67
N GLY A 833 -40.16 -37.84 -12.85
CA GLY A 833 -39.59 -37.33 -14.09
C GLY A 833 -39.81 -35.83 -14.33
N ARG A 834 -40.33 -35.09 -13.32
CA ARG A 834 -40.54 -33.64 -13.39
C ARG A 834 -39.24 -32.85 -13.21
N LEU A 835 -38.25 -33.42 -12.52
CA LEU A 835 -36.87 -32.93 -12.47
C LEU A 835 -35.91 -33.98 -13.03
N GLN A 836 -34.97 -33.55 -13.88
CA GLN A 836 -33.84 -34.38 -14.28
C GLN A 836 -32.65 -34.13 -13.34
N LEU A 837 -32.21 -35.18 -12.63
CA LEU A 837 -31.01 -35.10 -11.80
C LEU A 837 -29.76 -35.08 -12.69
N ILE A 838 -28.90 -34.08 -12.50
CA ILE A 838 -27.56 -34.00 -13.10
C ILE A 838 -26.56 -34.06 -11.96
N THR A 839 -25.81 -35.16 -11.86
CA THR A 839 -24.78 -35.33 -10.83
C THR A 839 -23.46 -34.70 -11.25
N LYS A 840 -22.71 -34.18 -10.26
CA LYS A 840 -21.31 -33.79 -10.41
C LYS A 840 -20.53 -34.49 -9.31
N ASP A 841 -19.77 -35.50 -9.70
CA ASP A 841 -18.92 -36.33 -8.84
C ASP A 841 -17.63 -35.62 -8.44
N GLN A 842 -17.07 -34.79 -9.34
CA GLN A 842 -15.86 -34.00 -9.09
C GLN A 842 -16.08 -32.87 -8.08
N ASN A 843 -15.63 -33.10 -6.84
CA ASN A 843 -15.48 -32.06 -5.82
C ASN A 843 -14.18 -31.27 -6.04
N ARG A 844 -14.28 -29.93 -5.95
CA ARG A 844 -13.18 -28.97 -6.17
C ARG A 844 -12.81 -28.12 -4.94
N ARG A 845 -13.45 -28.40 -3.80
CA ARG A 845 -13.27 -27.74 -2.50
C ARG A 845 -12.52 -28.66 -1.56
N ASN A 846 -13.12 -29.78 -1.21
CA ASN A 846 -12.62 -30.68 -0.16
C ASN A 846 -11.52 -31.60 -0.73
N PRO A 847 -10.48 -31.92 0.05
CA PRO A 847 -9.38 -32.79 -0.36
C PRO A 847 -9.68 -34.28 -0.08
N ALA A 848 -8.81 -35.18 -0.54
CA ALA A 848 -9.07 -36.62 -0.58
C ALA A 848 -9.44 -37.26 0.78
N THR A 849 -8.78 -36.89 1.88
CA THR A 849 -9.06 -37.48 3.20
C THR A 849 -10.40 -36.99 3.76
N VAL A 850 -10.70 -35.70 3.68
CA VAL A 850 -12.01 -35.10 4.05
C VAL A 850 -13.12 -35.70 3.21
N LEU A 851 -12.92 -35.87 1.89
CA LEU A 851 -13.85 -36.58 1.00
C LEU A 851 -14.16 -37.99 1.51
N SER A 852 -13.16 -38.74 1.98
CA SER A 852 -13.38 -40.09 2.52
C SER A 852 -14.27 -40.12 3.77
N VAL A 853 -14.26 -39.06 4.58
CA VAL A 853 -15.12 -38.93 5.77
C VAL A 853 -16.51 -38.47 5.36
N ILE A 854 -16.62 -37.38 4.58
CA ILE A 854 -17.93 -36.82 4.25
C ILE A 854 -18.73 -37.74 3.30
N ASN A 855 -18.09 -38.52 2.43
CA ASN A 855 -18.76 -39.57 1.64
C ASN A 855 -19.37 -40.69 2.51
N ARG A 856 -18.85 -40.95 3.73
CA ARG A 856 -19.46 -41.90 4.69
C ARG A 856 -20.64 -41.30 5.46
N LEU A 857 -20.74 -39.96 5.51
CA LEU A 857 -21.87 -39.23 6.10
C LEU A 857 -23.04 -39.03 5.12
N ARG A 858 -22.81 -39.10 3.81
CA ARG A 858 -23.86 -39.05 2.78
C ARG A 858 -24.71 -40.33 2.81
N ALA A 859 -26.02 -40.20 2.56
CA ALA A 859 -26.94 -41.33 2.43
C ALA A 859 -27.69 -41.36 1.08
N ASP A 860 -27.32 -40.49 0.13
CA ASP A 860 -27.91 -40.39 -1.21
C ASP A 860 -27.25 -41.31 -2.25
N GLY A 861 -26.09 -41.91 -1.92
CA GLY A 861 -25.34 -42.81 -2.80
C GLY A 861 -24.40 -42.12 -3.78
N LEU A 862 -24.28 -40.78 -3.74
CA LEU A 862 -23.27 -40.06 -4.52
C LEU A 862 -21.90 -40.19 -3.83
N VAL A 863 -20.95 -40.85 -4.52
CA VAL A 863 -19.55 -40.85 -4.10
C VAL A 863 -18.84 -39.71 -4.81
N GLN A 864 -18.42 -38.68 -4.07
CA GLN A 864 -17.63 -37.59 -4.63
C GLN A 864 -16.16 -37.98 -4.74
N VAL A 865 -15.54 -37.61 -5.85
CA VAL A 865 -14.12 -37.79 -6.17
C VAL A 865 -13.43 -36.45 -6.31
N GLN A 866 -12.11 -36.42 -6.13
CA GLN A 866 -11.30 -35.22 -6.34
C GLN A 866 -11.23 -34.86 -7.83
N ALA A 867 -11.31 -33.57 -8.16
CA ALA A 867 -11.18 -33.12 -9.54
C ALA A 867 -9.75 -33.27 -10.09
N THR A 868 -9.66 -33.53 -11.40
CA THR A 868 -8.44 -33.93 -12.09
C THR A 868 -7.83 -32.85 -12.99
N ASP A 869 -8.39 -31.65 -13.03
CA ASP A 869 -7.82 -30.52 -13.78
C ASP A 869 -6.92 -29.65 -12.90
N MET A 870 -5.75 -29.28 -13.44
CA MET A 870 -4.64 -28.65 -12.68
C MET A 870 -4.99 -27.31 -12.01
N ASN A 871 -6.10 -26.68 -12.41
CA ASN A 871 -6.56 -25.41 -11.86
C ASN A 871 -7.73 -25.60 -10.85
N ALA A 872 -7.97 -26.81 -10.34
CA ALA A 872 -8.81 -27.01 -9.16
C ALA A 872 -8.07 -26.58 -7.88
N PRO A 873 -8.70 -25.80 -6.96
CA PRO A 873 -8.07 -25.39 -5.70
C PRO A 873 -7.60 -26.58 -4.83
N ASN A 874 -8.24 -27.74 -4.98
CA ASN A 874 -7.87 -29.00 -4.34
C ASN A 874 -7.06 -29.95 -5.24
N PHE A 875 -6.57 -29.56 -6.43
CA PHE A 875 -5.82 -30.47 -7.31
C PHE A 875 -4.59 -31.04 -6.59
N ASN A 876 -4.47 -32.36 -6.53
CA ASN A 876 -3.43 -33.10 -5.79
C ASN A 876 -3.26 -32.74 -4.29
N LYS A 877 -4.27 -32.14 -3.62
CA LYS A 877 -4.27 -31.93 -2.17
C LYS A 877 -4.85 -33.14 -1.43
N GLU A 878 -4.08 -33.81 -0.59
CA GLU A 878 -4.60 -34.94 0.21
C GLU A 878 -5.40 -34.46 1.45
N GLY A 879 -4.93 -33.40 2.12
CA GLY A 879 -5.59 -32.74 3.26
C GLY A 879 -5.71 -33.64 4.50
N THR A 880 -6.40 -33.17 5.56
CA THR A 880 -6.59 -33.99 6.78
C THR A 880 -8.03 -34.01 7.30
N ALA A 881 -8.42 -35.14 7.89
CA ALA A 881 -9.66 -35.27 8.66
C ALA A 881 -9.42 -36.18 9.88
N ARG A 882 -9.76 -35.71 11.09
CA ARG A 882 -9.51 -36.44 12.35
C ARG A 882 -10.70 -36.37 13.31
N PHE A 883 -10.79 -37.37 14.18
CA PHE A 883 -11.76 -37.42 15.27
C PHE A 883 -11.06 -37.34 16.62
N VAL A 884 -11.51 -36.44 17.48
CA VAL A 884 -10.85 -36.07 18.73
C VAL A 884 -11.80 -36.24 19.90
N TYR A 885 -11.30 -36.73 21.03
CA TYR A 885 -12.11 -36.84 22.24
C TYR A 885 -11.29 -36.68 23.52
N THR A 886 -11.98 -36.33 24.61
CA THR A 886 -11.41 -36.11 25.95
C THR A 886 -12.20 -36.90 26.99
N GLU A 887 -11.55 -37.56 27.94
CA GLU A 887 -12.23 -38.33 29.00
C GLU A 887 -12.45 -37.56 30.31
N GLN A 888 -11.87 -36.36 30.49
CA GLN A 888 -11.89 -35.65 31.78
C GLN A 888 -12.44 -34.22 31.72
N ASN A 889 -11.78 -33.30 31.01
CA ASN A 889 -12.18 -31.89 30.87
C ASN A 889 -12.73 -31.59 29.47
N GLU A 890 -13.49 -30.51 29.32
CA GLU A 890 -13.96 -30.02 28.02
C GLU A 890 -12.84 -29.29 27.29
N LEU A 891 -12.64 -29.60 26.00
CA LEU A 891 -11.57 -29.05 25.17
C LEU A 891 -11.87 -27.58 24.85
N ASN A 892 -11.07 -26.66 25.40
CA ASN A 892 -11.16 -25.23 25.05
C ASN A 892 -10.39 -24.90 23.76
N THR A 893 -10.63 -23.70 23.23
CA THR A 893 -10.04 -23.25 21.95
C THR A 893 -8.50 -23.24 21.97
N ASP A 894 -7.85 -22.99 23.12
CA ASP A 894 -6.39 -22.96 23.21
C ASP A 894 -5.76 -24.35 23.44
N GLU A 895 -6.52 -25.34 23.90
CA GLU A 895 -6.11 -26.75 23.86
C GLU A 895 -6.25 -27.33 22.45
N LEU A 896 -7.34 -26.99 21.76
CA LEU A 896 -7.53 -27.30 20.35
C LEU A 896 -6.35 -26.78 19.48
N ARG A 897 -5.90 -25.54 19.70
CA ARG A 897 -4.72 -24.96 19.01
C ARG A 897 -3.42 -25.74 19.22
N LYS A 898 -3.27 -26.49 20.32
CA LYS A 898 -2.02 -27.17 20.71
C LYS A 898 -1.90 -28.60 20.17
N LEU A 899 -2.93 -29.11 19.51
CA LEU A 899 -2.89 -30.46 18.94
C LEU A 899 -1.94 -30.47 17.73
N GLU A 900 -1.14 -31.52 17.57
CA GLU A 900 -0.10 -31.64 16.52
C GLU A 900 -0.64 -31.48 15.09
N PHE A 901 -1.95 -31.68 14.90
CA PHE A 901 -2.66 -31.56 13.62
C PHE A 901 -3.52 -30.27 13.50
N CYS A 902 -3.40 -29.37 14.47
CA CYS A 902 -3.95 -28.02 14.48
C CYS A 902 -2.87 -26.93 14.37
N SER A 903 -1.58 -27.29 14.40
CA SER A 903 -0.45 -26.35 14.46
C SER A 903 -0.48 -25.31 13.34
N ASP A 904 -0.99 -25.70 12.18
CA ASP A 904 -0.96 -24.94 10.93
C ASP A 904 -2.30 -24.21 10.67
N TRP A 905 -3.25 -24.26 11.63
CA TRP A 905 -4.59 -23.67 11.47
C TRP A 905 -4.61 -22.19 11.84
N GLY A 906 -4.98 -21.31 10.89
CA GLY A 906 -5.20 -19.90 11.16
C GLY A 906 -6.53 -19.65 11.87
N PHE A 907 -6.53 -19.35 13.18
CA PHE A 907 -7.75 -19.10 13.96
C PHE A 907 -8.32 -17.67 13.78
N SER A 908 -8.23 -17.12 12.57
CA SER A 908 -8.93 -15.89 12.15
C SER A 908 -10.42 -16.17 11.91
N SER A 909 -11.24 -15.14 11.72
CA SER A 909 -12.66 -15.29 11.35
C SER A 909 -12.88 -15.69 9.87
N GLU A 910 -11.84 -15.60 9.04
CA GLU A 910 -11.81 -15.83 7.60
C GLU A 910 -11.29 -17.23 7.22
N ASP A 911 -10.33 -17.78 7.98
CA ASP A 911 -9.63 -19.04 7.67
C ASP A 911 -10.16 -20.26 8.46
N THR A 912 -10.70 -20.03 9.67
CA THR A 912 -11.21 -21.09 10.56
C THR A 912 -12.53 -20.69 11.23
N LYS A 913 -13.42 -21.66 11.48
CA LYS A 913 -14.65 -21.41 12.25
C LYS A 913 -14.86 -22.35 13.43
N LEU A 914 -15.31 -21.78 14.54
CA LEU A 914 -15.53 -22.45 15.83
C LEU A 914 -17.02 -22.39 16.19
N LEU A 915 -17.64 -23.56 16.35
CA LEU A 915 -19.09 -23.72 16.19
C LEU A 915 -19.77 -24.21 17.48
N TYR A 916 -20.41 -23.29 18.20
CA TYR A 916 -21.10 -23.53 19.48
C TYR A 916 -22.63 -23.36 19.35
N LEU A 917 -23.43 -23.51 20.41
CA LEU A 917 -24.90 -23.54 20.29
C LEU A 917 -25.65 -22.27 20.77
N GLY A 918 -25.04 -21.32 21.49
CA GLY A 918 -25.76 -20.09 21.89
C GLY A 918 -24.98 -18.99 22.62
N LYS A 919 -25.53 -17.75 22.62
CA LYS A 919 -24.85 -16.53 23.13
C LYS A 919 -24.30 -16.62 24.56
N SER A 920 -25.03 -17.22 25.51
CA SER A 920 -24.53 -17.35 26.89
C SER A 920 -23.43 -18.41 27.06
N MET A 921 -23.28 -19.32 26.10
CA MET A 921 -22.10 -20.19 25.99
C MET A 921 -20.93 -19.37 25.45
N ILE A 922 -21.16 -18.58 24.38
CA ILE A 922 -20.16 -17.67 23.81
C ILE A 922 -19.63 -16.68 24.87
N ALA A 923 -20.48 -16.10 25.73
CA ALA A 923 -20.02 -15.19 26.79
C ALA A 923 -19.24 -15.87 27.94
N ARG A 924 -19.34 -17.20 28.08
CA ARG A 924 -18.52 -18.01 29.00
C ARG A 924 -17.19 -18.40 28.35
N GLU A 925 -17.24 -18.93 27.13
CA GLU A 925 -16.07 -19.22 26.27
C GLU A 925 -15.20 -17.97 26.05
N LYS A 926 -15.83 -16.81 25.87
CA LYS A 926 -15.19 -15.48 25.79
C LYS A 926 -15.05 -14.76 27.12
N GLN A 927 -15.34 -15.40 28.24
CA GLN A 927 -14.93 -14.92 29.57
C GLN A 927 -15.36 -13.46 29.89
N PHE A 928 -16.57 -13.05 29.51
CA PHE A 928 -17.21 -11.82 30.02
C PHE A 928 -18.58 -12.04 30.72
N PRO A 929 -18.73 -13.09 31.57
CA PRO A 929 -20.02 -13.45 32.12
C PRO A 929 -20.53 -12.48 33.19
N ARG A 930 -19.67 -11.74 33.91
CA ARG A 930 -20.09 -10.84 35.00
C ARG A 930 -20.62 -9.52 34.45
N LEU A 931 -19.96 -8.92 33.44
CA LEU A 931 -20.53 -7.78 32.73
C LEU A 931 -21.87 -8.15 32.08
N MET A 932 -21.94 -9.31 31.41
CA MET A 932 -23.20 -9.80 30.83
C MET A 932 -24.28 -9.99 31.90
N ALA A 933 -23.95 -10.53 33.08
CA ALA A 933 -24.90 -10.68 34.18
C ALA A 933 -25.41 -9.33 34.72
N ILE A 934 -24.52 -8.34 34.95
CA ILE A 934 -24.86 -7.00 35.46
C ILE A 934 -25.87 -6.28 34.55
N TYR A 935 -25.78 -6.46 33.23
CA TYR A 935 -26.67 -5.80 32.27
C TYR A 935 -27.90 -6.64 31.86
N ASP A 936 -27.80 -7.97 31.81
CA ASP A 936 -28.89 -8.85 31.37
C ASP A 936 -29.81 -9.32 32.52
N LYS A 937 -29.25 -9.86 33.62
CA LYS A 937 -29.99 -10.55 34.71
C LYS A 937 -29.32 -10.42 36.09
N ASP A 938 -29.07 -9.19 36.53
CA ASP A 938 -28.48 -8.93 37.85
C ASP A 938 -29.43 -9.36 38.99
N ARG A 939 -28.96 -10.28 39.84
CA ARG A 939 -29.76 -10.90 40.91
C ARG A 939 -30.14 -9.95 42.04
N VAL A 940 -29.30 -8.96 42.36
CA VAL A 940 -29.62 -7.97 43.39
C VAL A 940 -30.69 -7.02 42.88
N VAL A 941 -30.63 -6.64 41.60
CA VAL A 941 -31.66 -5.81 40.95
C VAL A 941 -32.99 -6.58 40.78
N GLU A 942 -32.96 -7.85 40.36
CA GLU A 942 -34.16 -8.72 40.32
C GLU A 942 -34.85 -8.81 41.69
N TYR A 943 -34.07 -9.05 42.75
CA TYR A 943 -34.58 -9.18 44.12
C TYR A 943 -35.14 -7.85 44.65
N SER A 944 -34.44 -6.73 44.41
CA SER A 944 -34.87 -5.39 44.81
C SER A 944 -36.19 -4.98 44.15
N LYS A 945 -36.37 -5.28 42.85
CA LYS A 945 -37.63 -5.07 42.13
C LYS A 945 -38.77 -5.90 42.73
N LYS A 946 -38.55 -7.20 42.94
CA LYS A 946 -39.52 -8.13 43.55
C LYS A 946 -39.96 -7.65 44.95
N LEU A 947 -39.03 -7.19 45.78
CA LEU A 947 -39.33 -6.67 47.10
C LEU A 947 -40.08 -5.32 47.04
N LYS A 948 -39.67 -4.41 46.16
CA LYS A 948 -40.36 -3.13 45.92
C LYS A 948 -41.81 -3.34 45.47
N GLU A 949 -42.06 -4.27 44.55
CA GLU A 949 -43.42 -4.65 44.16
C GLU A 949 -44.24 -5.18 45.33
N ALA A 950 -43.66 -6.01 46.19
CA ALA A 950 -44.34 -6.59 47.35
C ALA A 950 -44.66 -5.54 48.44
N LEU A 951 -43.80 -4.54 48.61
CA LEU A 951 -44.01 -3.39 49.50
C LEU A 951 -45.14 -2.48 48.99
N VAL A 952 -45.11 -2.11 47.70
CA VAL A 952 -46.16 -1.29 47.07
C VAL A 952 -47.52 -2.01 47.12
N LYS A 953 -47.56 -3.32 46.88
CA LYS A 953 -48.77 -4.16 47.03
C LYS A 953 -49.31 -4.24 48.48
N ARG A 954 -48.56 -3.77 49.48
CA ARG A 954 -48.97 -3.65 50.89
C ARG A 954 -49.18 -2.19 51.36
N GLY A 955 -49.05 -1.21 50.47
CA GLY A 955 -49.21 0.21 50.80
C GLY A 955 -48.06 0.82 51.61
N ILE A 956 -46.89 0.17 51.63
CA ILE A 956 -45.69 0.68 52.30
C ILE A 956 -44.80 1.35 51.26
N SER A 957 -44.54 2.65 51.42
CA SER A 957 -43.45 3.31 50.68
C SER A 957 -42.13 3.09 51.41
N PRO A 958 -41.05 2.67 50.72
CA PRO A 958 -39.70 2.88 51.22
C PRO A 958 -39.47 4.38 51.53
N ASN A 959 -38.57 4.66 52.46
CA ASN A 959 -37.98 6.00 52.60
C ASN A 959 -36.95 6.19 51.48
N ASP A 960 -36.97 7.34 50.80
CA ASP A 960 -36.08 7.57 49.65
C ASP A 960 -34.60 7.69 50.06
N ASP A 961 -34.33 8.16 51.29
CA ASP A 961 -32.99 8.27 51.89
C ASP A 961 -32.49 6.97 52.56
N ALA A 962 -33.25 5.86 52.52
CA ALA A 962 -32.86 4.62 53.20
C ALA A 962 -31.91 3.74 52.37
N THR A 963 -30.90 3.18 53.05
CA THR A 963 -29.93 2.26 52.46
C THR A 963 -30.54 0.89 52.15
N PHE A 964 -29.89 0.14 51.25
CA PHE A 964 -30.26 -1.24 50.95
C PHE A 964 -30.27 -2.12 52.21
N SER A 965 -29.28 -1.99 53.09
CA SER A 965 -29.24 -2.74 54.37
C SER A 965 -30.45 -2.46 55.25
N GLU A 966 -30.79 -1.18 55.48
CA GLU A 966 -31.92 -0.81 56.35
C GLU A 966 -33.26 -1.33 55.83
N VAL A 967 -33.49 -1.26 54.51
CA VAL A 967 -34.72 -1.78 53.90
C VAL A 967 -34.79 -3.31 53.94
N ILE A 968 -33.67 -4.01 53.77
CA ILE A 968 -33.62 -5.47 53.89
C ILE A 968 -33.86 -5.93 55.34
N GLU A 969 -33.25 -5.28 56.33
CA GLU A 969 -33.46 -5.60 57.75
C GLU A 969 -34.92 -5.37 58.19
N LEU A 970 -35.51 -4.24 57.82
CA LEU A 970 -36.88 -3.88 58.21
C LEU A 970 -37.95 -4.68 57.44
N HIS A 971 -37.69 -5.08 56.19
CA HIS A 971 -38.75 -5.55 55.27
C HIS A 971 -38.43 -6.82 54.46
N GLY A 972 -37.22 -7.37 54.47
CA GLY A 972 -36.85 -8.52 53.61
C GLY A 972 -37.73 -9.77 53.78
N SER A 973 -38.31 -9.97 54.98
CA SER A 973 -39.25 -11.06 55.28
C SER A 973 -40.58 -10.99 54.52
N ILE A 974 -40.89 -9.86 53.86
CA ILE A 974 -42.12 -9.65 53.09
C ILE A 974 -42.13 -10.45 51.77
N ALA A 975 -40.97 -10.66 51.15
CA ALA A 975 -40.84 -11.37 49.87
C ALA A 975 -39.43 -11.99 49.69
N PRO A 976 -39.14 -13.16 50.28
CA PRO A 976 -37.79 -13.76 50.29
C PRO A 976 -37.27 -14.15 48.89
N PRO A 977 -35.96 -14.40 48.72
CA PRO A 977 -35.37 -14.86 47.45
C PRO A 977 -35.98 -16.16 46.90
N THR A 978 -35.83 -16.40 45.59
CA THR A 978 -36.11 -17.72 44.98
C THR A 978 -34.90 -18.65 45.12
N LYS A 979 -35.07 -19.97 44.92
CA LYS A 979 -33.97 -20.96 45.08
C LYS A 979 -32.71 -20.58 44.30
N GLY A 980 -32.84 -20.27 43.00
CA GLY A 980 -31.72 -19.84 42.15
C GLY A 980 -31.20 -18.40 42.38
N GLN A 981 -31.89 -17.60 43.20
CA GLN A 981 -31.37 -16.30 43.69
C GLN A 981 -30.64 -16.50 45.03
N GLN A 982 -31.17 -17.33 45.93
CA GLN A 982 -30.49 -17.72 47.15
C GLN A 982 -29.16 -18.43 46.82
N GLU A 983 -29.17 -19.40 45.91
CA GLU A 983 -27.96 -20.05 45.40
C GLU A 983 -26.96 -19.06 44.77
N ALA A 984 -27.41 -17.93 44.23
CA ALA A 984 -26.50 -16.90 43.72
C ALA A 984 -25.90 -16.05 44.85
N PHE A 985 -26.69 -15.67 45.86
CA PHE A 985 -26.21 -14.92 47.03
C PHE A 985 -25.36 -15.77 48.00
N ASP A 986 -25.61 -17.08 48.06
CA ASP A 986 -24.81 -18.03 48.85
C ASP A 986 -23.44 -18.28 48.19
N ASN A 987 -23.36 -18.24 46.85
CA ASN A 987 -22.13 -18.39 46.08
C ASN A 987 -21.30 -17.09 46.00
N GLU A 988 -21.95 -15.92 45.98
CA GLU A 988 -21.30 -14.60 45.97
C GLU A 988 -21.88 -13.70 47.11
N PRO A 989 -21.44 -13.87 48.37
CA PRO A 989 -21.98 -13.11 49.51
C PRO A 989 -21.72 -11.60 49.41
N ASP A 990 -20.57 -11.22 48.85
CA ASP A 990 -20.11 -9.83 48.78
C ASP A 990 -21.00 -8.95 47.89
N LEU A 991 -21.85 -9.52 47.02
CA LEU A 991 -22.80 -8.73 46.22
C LEU A 991 -23.80 -7.95 47.09
N LEU A 992 -24.16 -8.50 48.26
CA LEU A 992 -25.05 -7.86 49.23
C LEU A 992 -24.30 -6.88 50.14
N VAL A 993 -23.04 -7.20 50.49
CA VAL A 993 -22.15 -6.29 51.24
C VAL A 993 -21.88 -5.02 50.41
N LEU A 994 -21.52 -5.17 49.14
CA LEU A 994 -21.31 -4.08 48.19
C LEU A 994 -22.60 -3.28 47.92
N ALA A 995 -23.78 -3.92 47.94
CA ALA A 995 -25.06 -3.22 47.80
C ALA A 995 -25.46 -2.41 49.03
N SER A 996 -25.07 -2.87 50.23
CA SER A 996 -25.56 -2.36 51.53
C SER A 996 -25.49 -0.83 51.71
N PRO A 997 -24.37 -0.12 51.43
CA PRO A 997 -24.27 1.33 51.70
C PRO A 997 -24.98 2.23 50.68
N PHE A 998 -25.54 1.68 49.60
CA PHE A 998 -26.24 2.47 48.58
C PHE A 998 -27.74 2.58 48.85
N LEU A 999 -28.40 3.61 48.32
CA LEU A 999 -29.83 3.83 48.49
C LEU A 999 -30.64 2.70 47.83
N PHE A 1000 -31.64 2.18 48.55
CA PHE A 1000 -32.50 1.09 48.05
C PHE A 1000 -33.25 1.48 46.76
N THR A 1001 -33.63 2.75 46.65
CA THR A 1001 -34.36 3.35 45.54
C THR A 1001 -33.58 3.36 44.23
N ASP A 1002 -32.27 3.66 44.27
CA ASP A 1002 -31.37 3.63 43.11
C ASP A 1002 -31.18 2.20 42.56
N ILE A 1003 -30.99 1.22 43.44
CA ILE A 1003 -30.84 -0.18 43.06
C ILE A 1003 -32.16 -0.70 42.45
N ALA A 1004 -33.29 -0.48 43.13
CA ALA A 1004 -34.58 -1.02 42.72
C ALA A 1004 -35.17 -0.37 41.44
N THR A 1005 -34.61 0.74 40.95
CA THR A 1005 -35.03 1.38 39.69
C THR A 1005 -34.13 1.05 38.48
N THR A 1006 -33.02 0.33 38.69
CA THR A 1006 -32.07 -0.03 37.63
C THR A 1006 -32.69 -0.91 36.54
N SER A 1007 -32.59 -0.52 35.27
CA SER A 1007 -33.07 -1.30 34.12
C SER A 1007 -32.09 -2.39 33.69
N SER A 1008 -32.63 -3.49 33.17
CA SER A 1008 -31.89 -4.62 32.60
C SER A 1008 -32.02 -4.57 31.07
N ASN A 1009 -30.89 -4.48 30.38
CA ASN A 1009 -30.79 -4.46 28.92
C ASN A 1009 -29.33 -4.74 28.51
N SER A 1010 -29.08 -5.90 27.88
CA SER A 1010 -27.75 -6.31 27.42
C SER A 1010 -27.23 -5.50 26.22
N ASP A 1011 -28.09 -4.82 25.45
CA ASP A 1011 -27.67 -3.92 24.35
C ASP A 1011 -27.03 -2.62 24.86
N ARG A 1012 -27.26 -2.24 26.13
CA ARG A 1012 -26.55 -1.11 26.79
C ARG A 1012 -25.07 -1.41 27.06
N LEU A 1013 -24.70 -2.70 27.05
CA LEU A 1013 -23.33 -3.17 27.14
C LEU A 1013 -22.73 -3.43 25.74
N LEU A 1014 -23.45 -4.17 24.89
CA LEU A 1014 -22.95 -4.61 23.58
C LEU A 1014 -22.99 -3.51 22.50
N GLY A 1015 -24.05 -2.70 22.47
CA GLY A 1015 -24.44 -1.92 21.29
C GLY A 1015 -25.09 -2.78 20.20
N THR A 1016 -25.66 -2.11 19.19
CA THR A 1016 -26.35 -2.77 18.05
C THR A 1016 -25.36 -3.32 17.03
N LYS A 1017 -25.07 -4.62 17.09
CA LYS A 1017 -24.07 -5.31 16.23
C LYS A 1017 -24.54 -5.57 14.77
N LYS A 1018 -25.20 -4.58 14.15
CA LYS A 1018 -25.70 -4.55 12.77
C LYS A 1018 -25.79 -3.10 12.25
N VAL A 1019 -24.71 -2.56 11.69
CA VAL A 1019 -24.69 -1.58 10.58
C VAL A 1019 -23.40 -1.82 9.79
N SER A 1020 -23.38 -1.51 8.49
CA SER A 1020 -22.20 -1.53 7.63
C SER A 1020 -21.20 -0.39 7.94
N GLU A 1021 -19.96 -0.54 7.47
CA GLU A 1021 -18.74 0.19 7.85
C GLU A 1021 -18.66 1.68 7.41
N LEU A 1022 -19.74 2.47 7.47
CA LEU A 1022 -19.76 3.84 6.92
C LEU A 1022 -20.34 4.94 7.83
N ASP A 1023 -20.66 4.69 9.11
CA ASP A 1023 -21.05 5.75 10.05
C ASP A 1023 -20.61 5.47 11.51
N ASP A 1024 -19.39 5.89 11.87
CA ASP A 1024 -18.84 5.66 13.21
C ASP A 1024 -19.46 6.54 14.32
N ARG A 1025 -20.15 7.63 13.97
CA ARG A 1025 -20.65 8.61 14.96
C ARG A 1025 -21.74 8.04 15.87
N ASP A 1026 -22.56 7.12 15.35
CA ASP A 1026 -23.74 6.59 16.05
C ASP A 1026 -23.41 5.49 17.07
N ARG A 1027 -22.17 4.97 17.07
CA ARG A 1027 -21.71 3.90 18.00
C ARG A 1027 -21.78 4.32 19.46
N GLY A 1028 -21.51 5.61 19.75
CA GLY A 1028 -21.29 6.12 21.10
C GLY A 1028 -22.54 6.48 21.90
N GLU A 1029 -23.62 6.95 21.24
CA GLU A 1029 -24.76 7.58 21.93
C GLU A 1029 -25.66 6.62 22.73
N LYS A 1030 -25.52 5.31 22.52
CA LYS A 1030 -26.35 4.27 23.17
C LYS A 1030 -25.64 3.54 24.32
N ARG A 1031 -24.32 3.68 24.45
CA ARG A 1031 -23.48 3.09 25.53
C ARG A 1031 -23.40 4.03 26.76
N ASP A 1032 -23.16 3.48 27.95
CA ASP A 1032 -23.04 4.29 29.19
C ASP A 1032 -21.69 5.07 29.22
N PRO A 1033 -21.64 6.34 29.71
CA PRO A 1033 -20.42 7.16 29.67
C PRO A 1033 -19.16 6.60 30.34
N LEU A 1034 -19.31 5.77 31.38
CA LEU A 1034 -18.18 5.03 31.98
C LEU A 1034 -17.62 4.00 30.98
N ILE A 1035 -18.50 3.26 30.31
CA ILE A 1035 -18.12 2.29 29.28
C ILE A 1035 -17.43 3.02 28.11
N ASN A 1036 -17.90 4.21 27.72
CA ASN A 1036 -17.21 5.01 26.68
C ASN A 1036 -15.82 5.51 27.10
N HIS A 1037 -15.54 5.80 28.38
CA HIS A 1037 -14.18 6.13 28.83
C HIS A 1037 -13.27 4.91 28.92
N LEU A 1038 -13.81 3.77 29.36
CA LEU A 1038 -13.09 2.49 29.36
C LEU A 1038 -12.80 2.00 27.95
N ILE A 1039 -13.73 2.23 27.01
CA ILE A 1039 -13.50 2.08 25.58
C ILE A 1039 -12.42 3.06 25.12
N ALA A 1040 -12.41 4.35 25.52
CA ALA A 1040 -11.32 5.26 25.13
C ALA A 1040 -9.91 4.85 25.65
N ILE A 1041 -9.84 4.22 26.83
CA ILE A 1041 -8.60 3.62 27.35
C ILE A 1041 -8.24 2.38 26.53
N GLN A 1042 -9.22 1.54 26.22
CA GLN A 1042 -9.08 0.38 25.32
C GLN A 1042 -8.81 0.80 23.86
N GLU A 1043 -9.17 2.01 23.43
CA GLU A 1043 -8.90 2.59 22.12
C GLU A 1043 -7.46 3.05 22.02
N LEU A 1044 -6.84 3.59 23.08
CA LEU A 1044 -5.38 3.77 23.05
C LEU A 1044 -4.66 2.41 23.01
N ARG A 1045 -5.11 1.42 23.79
CA ARG A 1045 -4.59 0.05 23.69
C ARG A 1045 -4.79 -0.53 22.28
N ALA A 1046 -5.94 -0.28 21.65
CA ALA A 1046 -6.28 -0.79 20.32
C ALA A 1046 -5.52 -0.06 19.21
N LEU A 1047 -5.43 1.28 19.21
CA LEU A 1047 -4.62 2.05 18.27
C LEU A 1047 -3.14 1.68 18.37
N PHE A 1048 -2.65 1.38 19.58
CA PHE A 1048 -1.31 0.83 19.82
C PHE A 1048 -1.15 -0.61 19.29
N ARG A 1049 -2.13 -1.51 19.53
CA ARG A 1049 -2.18 -2.87 18.94
C ARG A 1049 -2.34 -2.86 17.41
N GLN A 1050 -3.01 -1.86 16.85
CA GLN A 1050 -3.29 -1.67 15.40
C GLN A 1050 -2.15 -0.97 14.65
N GLY A 1051 -1.14 -0.45 15.35
CA GLY A 1051 -0.06 0.33 14.73
C GLY A 1051 -0.47 1.71 14.21
N ARG A 1052 -1.60 2.28 14.66
CA ARG A 1052 -2.06 3.62 14.27
C ARG A 1052 -1.35 4.71 15.07
N PHE A 1053 -0.04 4.69 14.94
CA PHE A 1053 0.88 5.26 15.92
C PHE A 1053 0.95 6.79 15.92
N SER A 1054 0.83 7.46 14.77
CA SER A 1054 0.68 8.93 14.74
C SER A 1054 -0.57 9.39 15.50
N ALA A 1055 -1.67 8.62 15.45
CA ALA A 1055 -2.86 8.88 16.23
C ALA A 1055 -2.62 8.64 17.73
N VAL A 1056 -1.83 7.62 18.12
CA VAL A 1056 -1.39 7.43 19.52
C VAL A 1056 -0.57 8.63 20.01
N ILE A 1057 0.44 9.10 19.26
CA ILE A 1057 1.24 10.30 19.62
C ILE A 1057 0.34 11.54 19.81
N ARG A 1058 -0.70 11.69 18.98
CA ARG A 1058 -1.64 12.84 19.01
C ARG A 1058 -2.76 12.69 20.06
N ALA A 1059 -3.02 11.48 20.56
CA ALA A 1059 -4.10 11.18 21.51
C ALA A 1059 -3.63 10.92 22.95
N MET A 1060 -2.34 10.68 23.15
CA MET A 1060 -1.68 10.70 24.47
C MET A 1060 -1.33 12.14 24.89
N ASP A 1061 -1.12 12.37 26.19
CA ASP A 1061 -0.75 13.69 26.73
C ASP A 1061 0.78 13.93 26.84
N GLU A 1062 1.63 13.01 26.35
CA GLU A 1062 3.11 13.04 26.51
C GLU A 1062 3.87 13.28 25.17
N THR A 1063 5.20 13.47 25.21
CA THR A 1063 6.05 13.71 24.02
C THR A 1063 7.33 12.87 24.05
N ILE A 1064 7.68 12.26 22.91
CA ILE A 1064 8.81 11.35 22.76
C ILE A 1064 10.10 12.07 22.35
N THR A 1065 11.21 11.70 22.98
CA THR A 1065 12.51 12.42 22.90
C THR A 1065 13.73 11.53 22.61
N SER A 1066 13.63 10.22 22.77
CA SER A 1066 14.69 9.23 22.50
C SER A 1066 14.03 7.88 22.19
N ILE A 1067 14.83 6.89 21.77
CA ILE A 1067 14.32 5.53 21.56
C ILE A 1067 13.96 4.86 22.89
N GLU A 1068 14.75 5.05 23.96
CA GLU A 1068 14.36 4.68 25.34
C GLU A 1068 13.03 5.36 25.77
N GLY A 1069 12.78 6.61 25.35
CA GLY A 1069 11.52 7.31 25.63
C GLY A 1069 10.34 6.77 24.81
N ARG A 1070 10.58 6.40 23.55
CA ARG A 1070 9.63 5.69 22.67
C ARG A 1070 9.30 4.31 23.24
N GLU A 1071 10.32 3.62 23.75
CA GLU A 1071 10.22 2.33 24.44
C GLU A 1071 9.53 2.45 25.77
N ARG A 1072 9.73 3.51 26.56
CA ARG A 1072 8.96 3.75 27.79
C ARG A 1072 7.49 4.00 27.46
N VAL A 1073 7.15 4.91 26.54
CA VAL A 1073 5.76 5.13 26.15
C VAL A 1073 5.12 3.84 25.62
N ALA A 1074 5.85 3.06 24.82
CA ALA A 1074 5.43 1.73 24.40
C ALA A 1074 5.38 0.70 25.55
N THR A 1075 6.12 0.90 26.64
CA THR A 1075 6.12 0.03 27.83
C THR A 1075 5.00 0.40 28.79
N ASP A 1076 4.69 1.68 28.97
CA ASP A 1076 3.52 2.15 29.70
C ASP A 1076 2.23 1.73 28.97
N LEU A 1077 2.22 1.77 27.63
CA LEU A 1077 1.14 1.20 26.80
C LEU A 1077 1.09 -0.34 26.87
N LYS A 1078 2.23 -1.06 26.93
CA LYS A 1078 2.25 -2.52 27.22
C LYS A 1078 1.79 -2.83 28.66
N THR A 1079 2.08 -1.97 29.63
CA THR A 1079 1.64 -2.13 31.02
C THR A 1079 0.13 -1.91 31.12
N LEU A 1080 -0.39 -0.87 30.47
CA LEU A 1080 -1.82 -0.65 30.27
C LEU A 1080 -2.49 -1.84 29.55
N ASP A 1081 -1.79 -2.52 28.64
CA ASP A 1081 -2.26 -3.77 28.02
C ASP A 1081 -2.23 -4.98 28.96
N SER A 1082 -1.25 -5.05 29.87
CA SER A 1082 -1.12 -6.12 30.87
C SER A 1082 -2.09 -5.99 32.06
N MET A 1083 -2.61 -4.80 32.35
CA MET A 1083 -3.57 -4.52 33.43
C MET A 1083 -4.99 -5.05 33.16
N SER A 1084 -5.14 -6.09 32.36
CA SER A 1084 -6.44 -6.64 32.01
C SER A 1084 -7.08 -7.38 33.21
N ASP A 1085 -6.35 -8.21 33.95
CA ASP A 1085 -6.90 -8.85 35.16
C ASP A 1085 -7.08 -7.90 36.36
N SER A 1086 -6.62 -6.65 36.26
CA SER A 1086 -6.82 -5.64 37.30
C SER A 1086 -8.29 -5.17 37.39
N PRO A 1087 -8.78 -4.81 38.59
CA PRO A 1087 -10.07 -4.12 38.73
C PRO A 1087 -10.14 -2.88 37.84
N ILE A 1088 -11.29 -2.65 37.22
CA ILE A 1088 -11.54 -1.52 36.32
C ILE A 1088 -11.22 -0.16 36.97
N GLY A 1089 -11.38 -0.04 38.30
CA GLY A 1089 -11.00 1.16 39.04
C GLY A 1089 -9.49 1.48 38.99
N ASP A 1090 -8.63 0.46 39.05
CA ASP A 1090 -7.16 0.63 39.10
C ASP A 1090 -6.59 0.99 37.73
N VAL A 1091 -7.16 0.45 36.65
CA VAL A 1091 -6.73 0.77 35.27
C VAL A 1091 -6.95 2.25 34.94
N ILE A 1092 -8.10 2.81 35.35
CA ILE A 1092 -8.38 4.24 35.22
C ILE A 1092 -7.34 5.07 35.97
N ALA A 1093 -6.88 4.62 37.14
CA ALA A 1093 -5.86 5.32 37.93
C ALA A 1093 -4.45 5.20 37.29
N PHE A 1094 -4.09 4.06 36.71
CA PHE A 1094 -2.79 3.88 36.04
C PHE A 1094 -2.68 4.71 34.75
N ALA A 1095 -3.72 4.73 33.91
CA ALA A 1095 -3.72 5.54 32.69
C ALA A 1095 -3.48 7.04 32.96
N GLU A 1096 -3.95 7.53 34.11
CA GLU A 1096 -3.77 8.91 34.55
C GLU A 1096 -2.40 9.16 35.21
N SER A 1097 -1.86 8.20 35.96
CA SER A 1097 -0.56 8.33 36.65
C SER A 1097 0.65 8.12 35.73
N SER A 1098 0.51 7.30 34.68
CA SER A 1098 1.49 7.12 33.59
C SER A 1098 1.53 8.31 32.61
N GLY A 1099 0.57 9.23 32.70
CA GLY A 1099 0.47 10.39 31.79
C GLY A 1099 -0.11 10.07 30.41
N LEU A 1100 -0.59 8.84 30.18
CA LEU A 1100 -1.17 8.44 28.90
C LEU A 1100 -2.54 9.09 28.65
N LEU A 1101 -3.46 9.05 29.63
CA LEU A 1101 -4.80 9.67 29.53
C LEU A 1101 -5.30 10.19 30.89
N LYS A 1102 -5.76 11.45 30.92
CA LYS A 1102 -6.45 12.05 32.08
C LYS A 1102 -7.97 11.84 32.01
N ARG A 1103 -8.63 11.78 33.18
CA ARG A 1103 -10.09 11.60 33.29
C ARG A 1103 -10.89 12.80 32.76
N LYS A 1104 -12.07 12.53 32.19
CA LYS A 1104 -12.98 13.53 31.60
C LYS A 1104 -14.23 13.76 32.48
N ASP A 1105 -14.68 15.01 32.58
CA ASP A 1105 -15.86 15.49 33.34
C ASP A 1105 -17.10 14.58 33.31
N ALA A 1106 -17.44 14.04 32.13
CA ALA A 1106 -18.65 13.24 31.94
C ALA A 1106 -18.65 11.95 32.79
N VAL A 1107 -17.47 11.38 33.04
CA VAL A 1107 -17.29 10.17 33.85
C VAL A 1107 -17.58 10.46 35.33
N LEU A 1108 -17.06 11.59 35.82
CA LEU A 1108 -17.29 12.08 37.19
C LEU A 1108 -18.79 12.33 37.44
N ARG A 1109 -19.52 12.84 36.45
CA ARG A 1109 -20.98 13.03 36.52
C ARG A 1109 -21.75 11.70 36.49
N PHE A 1110 -21.30 10.70 35.72
CA PHE A 1110 -21.92 9.38 35.71
C PHE A 1110 -21.74 8.67 37.06
N GLN A 1111 -20.54 8.72 37.63
CA GLN A 1111 -20.22 8.17 38.96
C GLN A 1111 -21.16 8.73 40.04
N GLY A 1112 -21.44 10.04 40.02
CA GLY A 1112 -22.36 10.69 40.96
C GLY A 1112 -23.85 10.38 40.76
N LYS A 1113 -24.27 9.85 39.59
CA LYS A 1113 -25.68 9.55 39.29
C LYS A 1113 -26.03 8.06 39.40
N HIS A 1114 -25.09 7.17 39.10
CA HIS A 1114 -25.30 5.72 39.14
C HIS A 1114 -24.24 5.02 40.01
N PRO A 1115 -24.10 5.40 41.30
CA PRO A 1115 -22.97 5.02 42.13
C PRO A 1115 -22.86 3.51 42.36
N TYR A 1116 -23.99 2.80 42.57
CA TYR A 1116 -23.98 1.33 42.67
C TYR A 1116 -23.49 0.66 41.38
N ARG A 1117 -23.95 1.10 40.20
CA ARG A 1117 -23.48 0.55 38.91
C ARG A 1117 -22.00 0.87 38.67
N TYR A 1118 -21.55 2.09 39.02
CA TYR A 1118 -20.14 2.46 38.94
C TYR A 1118 -19.27 1.54 39.81
N ALA A 1119 -19.64 1.31 41.07
CA ALA A 1119 -18.93 0.41 41.96
C ALA A 1119 -18.94 -1.03 41.43
N ARG A 1120 -20.12 -1.56 41.07
CA ARG A 1120 -20.30 -2.90 40.48
C ARG A 1120 -19.44 -3.14 39.25
N VAL A 1121 -19.24 -2.12 38.41
CA VAL A 1121 -18.35 -2.21 37.24
C VAL A 1121 -16.88 -2.03 37.63
N SER A 1122 -16.56 -1.23 38.64
CA SER A 1122 -15.17 -1.01 39.10
C SER A 1122 -14.53 -2.25 39.70
N GLU A 1123 -15.30 -3.11 40.38
CA GLU A 1123 -14.86 -4.39 40.93
C GLU A 1123 -14.72 -5.51 39.89
N VAL A 1124 -15.21 -5.32 38.65
CA VAL A 1124 -15.03 -6.31 37.58
C VAL A 1124 -13.62 -6.16 36.98
N PRO A 1125 -12.89 -7.25 36.70
CA PRO A 1125 -11.62 -7.18 35.99
C PRO A 1125 -11.77 -6.55 34.60
N PHE A 1126 -10.82 -5.69 34.22
CA PHE A 1126 -10.83 -5.00 32.93
C PHE A 1126 -10.77 -5.96 31.74
N GLN A 1127 -10.33 -7.20 31.94
CA GLN A 1127 -10.35 -8.30 30.98
C GLN A 1127 -11.77 -8.57 30.47
N GLU A 1128 -12.84 -8.32 31.25
CA GLU A 1128 -14.20 -8.43 30.71
C GLU A 1128 -14.56 -7.27 29.76
N ILE A 1129 -13.94 -6.08 29.91
CA ILE A 1129 -14.04 -4.97 28.95
C ILE A 1129 -13.17 -5.25 27.71
N VAL A 1130 -11.98 -5.85 27.87
CA VAL A 1130 -11.16 -6.33 26.75
C VAL A 1130 -11.95 -7.37 25.94
N ASN A 1131 -12.45 -8.40 26.61
CA ASN A 1131 -13.26 -9.46 25.99
C ASN A 1131 -14.55 -8.93 25.36
N LEU A 1132 -15.14 -7.85 25.92
CA LEU A 1132 -16.27 -7.14 25.32
C LEU A 1132 -15.85 -6.36 24.07
N TYR A 1133 -14.73 -5.64 24.11
CA TYR A 1133 -14.20 -4.89 22.97
C TYR A 1133 -13.83 -5.85 21.83
N GLU A 1134 -13.04 -6.88 22.10
CA GLU A 1134 -12.67 -7.93 21.15
C GLU A 1134 -13.91 -8.73 20.66
N TYR A 1135 -14.94 -8.90 21.49
CA TYR A 1135 -16.21 -9.47 21.04
C TYR A 1135 -16.96 -8.54 20.08
N VAL A 1136 -17.01 -7.23 20.33
CA VAL A 1136 -17.83 -6.30 19.56
C VAL A 1136 -17.13 -5.82 18.28
N GLU A 1137 -15.83 -5.52 18.36
CA GLU A 1137 -15.04 -4.90 17.29
C GLU A 1137 -14.27 -5.94 16.43
N ASP A 1138 -13.63 -6.97 17.02
CA ASP A 1138 -12.70 -7.87 16.29
C ASP A 1138 -13.34 -9.09 15.58
N HIS A 1139 -14.59 -8.97 15.09
CA HIS A 1139 -15.19 -9.88 14.08
C HIS A 1139 -15.11 -11.42 14.37
N SER A 1140 -14.96 -11.81 15.64
CA SER A 1140 -14.49 -13.12 16.14
C SER A 1140 -14.92 -14.40 15.38
N PRO A 1141 -14.06 -15.45 15.29
CA PRO A 1141 -14.38 -16.72 14.61
C PRO A 1141 -15.52 -17.54 15.24
N TYR A 1142 -15.96 -17.18 16.45
CA TYR A 1142 -17.00 -17.87 17.19
C TYR A 1142 -18.38 -17.52 16.62
N SER A 1143 -19.07 -18.53 16.10
CA SER A 1143 -20.47 -18.42 15.67
C SER A 1143 -21.33 -19.50 16.32
N THR A 1144 -22.64 -19.33 16.25
CA THR A 1144 -23.55 -20.45 16.51
C THR A 1144 -23.53 -21.41 15.32
N GLN A 1145 -23.72 -22.72 15.55
CA GLN A 1145 -23.78 -23.75 14.50
C GLN A 1145 -24.84 -23.44 13.42
N HIS A 1146 -25.92 -22.76 13.79
CA HIS A 1146 -26.97 -22.29 12.88
C HIS A 1146 -26.57 -21.09 12.00
N GLY A 1147 -25.43 -20.45 12.27
CA GLY A 1147 -25.02 -19.17 11.68
C GLY A 1147 -23.78 -19.22 10.79
N VAL A 1148 -23.50 -20.35 10.12
CA VAL A 1148 -22.28 -20.56 9.31
C VAL A 1148 -22.53 -21.15 7.92
N LYS A 1149 -23.75 -21.02 7.39
CA LYS A 1149 -24.10 -21.54 6.06
C LYS A 1149 -23.79 -20.55 4.94
N GLY A 1150 -23.50 -21.08 3.74
CA GLY A 1150 -23.12 -20.26 2.57
C GLY A 1150 -21.69 -19.71 2.63
N SER A 1151 -20.88 -20.20 3.58
CA SER A 1151 -19.48 -19.81 3.76
C SER A 1151 -18.59 -21.05 3.88
N GLU A 1152 -17.29 -20.87 3.69
CA GLU A 1152 -16.30 -21.95 3.55
C GLU A 1152 -14.94 -21.50 4.10
N TRP A 1153 -14.32 -22.35 4.92
CA TRP A 1153 -13.09 -22.05 5.65
C TRP A 1153 -12.05 -23.12 5.34
N ASP A 1154 -10.76 -22.81 5.44
CA ASP A 1154 -9.74 -23.80 5.16
C ASP A 1154 -9.73 -24.88 6.24
N ASN A 1155 -10.05 -24.49 7.49
CA ASN A 1155 -10.16 -25.39 8.63
C ASN A 1155 -11.51 -25.27 9.36
N ILE A 1156 -12.07 -26.38 9.85
CA ILE A 1156 -13.32 -26.40 10.65
C ILE A 1156 -13.17 -27.24 11.91
N PHE A 1157 -13.59 -26.67 13.05
CA PHE A 1157 -13.79 -27.37 14.30
C PHE A 1157 -15.28 -27.47 14.66
N VAL A 1158 -15.73 -28.68 15.01
CA VAL A 1158 -17.12 -28.96 15.40
C VAL A 1158 -17.16 -29.53 16.82
N SER A 1159 -17.73 -28.78 17.75
CA SER A 1159 -18.01 -29.26 19.12
C SER A 1159 -19.37 -29.97 19.17
N LEU A 1160 -19.40 -31.20 19.69
CA LEU A 1160 -20.58 -32.06 19.74
C LEU A 1160 -21.30 -32.05 21.11
N ASP A 1161 -21.36 -30.89 21.77
CA ASP A 1161 -22.22 -30.66 22.93
C ASP A 1161 -23.62 -30.16 22.54
N ASN A 1162 -24.62 -30.53 23.34
CA ASN A 1162 -26.00 -30.09 23.22
C ASN A 1162 -26.29 -28.82 24.07
N GLY A 1163 -25.43 -28.43 25.00
CA GLY A 1163 -25.52 -27.15 25.73
C GLY A 1163 -26.82 -26.95 26.53
N GLY A 1164 -27.46 -28.04 26.96
CA GLY A 1164 -28.78 -28.04 27.61
C GLY A 1164 -29.98 -28.02 26.66
N TRP A 1165 -29.79 -28.17 25.35
CA TRP A 1165 -30.87 -28.22 24.36
C TRP A 1165 -31.32 -29.65 24.05
N ASN A 1166 -32.63 -29.89 24.05
CA ASN A 1166 -33.21 -31.23 23.85
C ASN A 1166 -33.42 -31.64 22.37
N ASN A 1167 -32.92 -30.86 21.40
CA ASN A 1167 -33.23 -31.05 19.97
C ASN A 1167 -32.20 -31.85 19.17
N TYR A 1168 -30.97 -31.97 19.67
CA TYR A 1168 -29.86 -32.64 19.00
C TYR A 1168 -29.31 -33.76 19.90
N ASN A 1169 -28.63 -34.74 19.30
CA ASN A 1169 -27.86 -35.73 20.04
C ASN A 1169 -26.83 -36.36 19.08
N PHE A 1170 -25.55 -36.07 19.30
CA PHE A 1170 -24.47 -36.51 18.42
C PHE A 1170 -23.81 -37.82 18.86
N GLU A 1171 -23.83 -38.16 20.15
CA GLU A 1171 -23.26 -39.42 20.64
C GLU A 1171 -24.04 -40.64 20.09
N ARG A 1172 -25.37 -40.55 20.06
CA ARG A 1172 -26.22 -41.64 19.54
C ARG A 1172 -26.05 -41.87 18.04
N LEU A 1173 -25.69 -40.84 17.27
CA LEU A 1173 -25.39 -40.93 15.83
C LEU A 1173 -24.16 -41.80 15.55
N LEU A 1174 -23.21 -41.85 16.47
CA LEU A 1174 -21.96 -42.58 16.30
C LEU A 1174 -22.02 -44.00 16.91
N SER A 1175 -22.90 -44.24 17.87
CA SER A 1175 -23.00 -45.53 18.58
C SER A 1175 -24.04 -46.51 18.02
N ASP A 1176 -25.01 -46.07 17.20
CA ASP A 1176 -26.11 -46.91 16.68
C ASP A 1176 -26.20 -46.84 15.12
N PRO A 1177 -25.48 -47.71 14.37
CA PRO A 1177 -25.44 -47.68 12.91
C PRO A 1177 -26.78 -47.98 12.19
N GLN A 1178 -27.83 -48.37 12.91
CA GLN A 1178 -29.17 -48.66 12.38
C GLN A 1178 -30.23 -47.65 12.89
N GLY A 1179 -29.80 -46.56 13.55
CA GLY A 1179 -30.63 -45.60 14.27
C GLY A 1179 -31.53 -44.69 13.42
N ASN A 1180 -32.46 -45.28 12.66
CA ASN A 1180 -33.27 -44.61 11.63
C ASN A 1180 -34.37 -43.67 12.22
N SER A 1181 -33.97 -42.52 12.76
CA SER A 1181 -34.83 -41.55 13.46
C SER A 1181 -34.57 -40.10 13.07
N SER A 1182 -35.55 -39.20 13.24
CA SER A 1182 -35.42 -37.79 12.82
C SER A 1182 -34.36 -37.01 13.61
N VAL A 1183 -34.17 -37.28 14.91
CA VAL A 1183 -33.08 -36.65 15.69
C VAL A 1183 -31.72 -37.10 15.14
N HIS A 1184 -31.58 -38.39 14.80
CA HIS A 1184 -30.37 -38.94 14.19
C HIS A 1184 -30.09 -38.32 12.81
N ASN A 1185 -31.11 -38.14 11.96
CA ASN A 1185 -30.97 -37.42 10.69
C ASN A 1185 -30.54 -35.96 10.89
N ARG A 1186 -31.18 -35.21 11.79
CA ARG A 1186 -30.79 -33.81 12.07
C ARG A 1186 -29.37 -33.70 12.61
N SER A 1187 -28.95 -34.61 13.50
CA SER A 1187 -27.56 -34.70 13.94
C SER A 1187 -26.60 -35.00 12.77
N ARG A 1188 -26.96 -35.93 11.88
CA ARG A 1188 -26.14 -36.28 10.69
C ARG A 1188 -26.01 -35.11 9.73
N MET A 1189 -27.10 -34.43 9.39
CA MET A 1189 -27.11 -33.29 8.48
C MET A 1189 -26.36 -32.09 9.07
N MET A 1190 -26.52 -31.81 10.37
CA MET A 1190 -25.75 -30.76 11.04
C MET A 1190 -24.25 -31.05 10.98
N LEU A 1191 -23.84 -32.29 11.32
CA LEU A 1191 -22.45 -32.72 11.24
C LEU A 1191 -21.93 -32.71 9.79
N TYR A 1192 -22.74 -33.13 8.80
CA TYR A 1192 -22.37 -33.08 7.39
C TYR A 1192 -22.15 -31.64 6.91
N VAL A 1193 -23.07 -30.71 7.23
CA VAL A 1193 -22.93 -29.30 6.87
C VAL A 1193 -21.62 -28.75 7.43
N THR A 1194 -21.40 -28.86 8.74
CA THR A 1194 -20.20 -28.30 9.36
C THR A 1194 -18.93 -28.92 8.79
N CYS A 1195 -18.88 -30.25 8.65
CA CYS A 1195 -17.74 -30.96 8.05
C CYS A 1195 -17.46 -30.56 6.59
N SER A 1196 -18.51 -30.34 5.78
CA SER A 1196 -18.39 -30.05 4.34
C SER A 1196 -17.79 -28.66 4.01
N ARG A 1197 -17.69 -27.76 5.00
CA ARG A 1197 -17.17 -26.39 4.81
C ARG A 1197 -15.65 -26.26 4.95
N ALA A 1198 -14.94 -27.33 5.33
CA ALA A 1198 -13.47 -27.39 5.38
C ALA A 1198 -12.85 -27.61 3.98
N LYS A 1199 -12.07 -26.63 3.48
CA LYS A 1199 -11.33 -26.76 2.20
C LYS A 1199 -10.02 -27.54 2.34
N GLU A 1200 -9.44 -27.67 3.53
CA GLU A 1200 -8.20 -28.41 3.76
C GLU A 1200 -8.26 -29.39 4.95
N ASN A 1201 -8.68 -28.93 6.13
CA ASN A 1201 -8.56 -29.70 7.37
C ASN A 1201 -9.86 -29.73 8.21
N LEU A 1202 -10.18 -30.90 8.75
CA LEU A 1202 -11.42 -31.14 9.51
C LEU A 1202 -11.18 -31.83 10.85
N ILE A 1203 -11.74 -31.26 11.92
CA ILE A 1203 -11.75 -31.86 13.26
C ILE A 1203 -13.17 -31.89 13.81
N VAL A 1204 -13.56 -33.08 14.29
CA VAL A 1204 -14.80 -33.32 15.03
C VAL A 1204 -14.43 -33.69 16.47
N TYR A 1205 -15.00 -32.99 17.45
CA TYR A 1205 -14.70 -33.17 18.87
C TYR A 1205 -15.92 -33.57 19.70
N ILE A 1206 -15.73 -34.53 20.61
CA ILE A 1206 -16.73 -34.93 21.60
C ILE A 1206 -16.11 -35.13 23.00
N HIS A 1207 -16.84 -34.70 24.02
CA HIS A 1207 -16.47 -34.91 25.42
C HIS A 1207 -17.05 -36.24 25.94
N LYS A 1208 -16.21 -37.07 26.57
CA LYS A 1208 -16.54 -38.36 27.23
C LYS A 1208 -17.38 -39.33 26.37
N PRO A 1209 -16.91 -39.72 25.16
CA PRO A 1209 -17.62 -40.69 24.32
C PRO A 1209 -17.56 -42.12 24.86
N THR A 1210 -18.53 -42.93 24.44
CA THR A 1210 -18.58 -44.38 24.64
C THR A 1210 -17.70 -45.16 23.63
N GLU A 1211 -17.22 -46.36 23.99
CA GLU A 1211 -16.40 -47.21 23.10
C GLU A 1211 -17.09 -47.56 21.77
N ALA A 1212 -18.43 -47.64 21.73
CA ALA A 1212 -19.17 -47.81 20.48
C ALA A 1212 -18.97 -46.62 19.52
N THR A 1213 -19.01 -45.40 20.05
CA THR A 1213 -18.69 -44.16 19.33
C THR A 1213 -17.24 -44.15 18.85
N LEU A 1214 -16.29 -44.63 19.67
CA LEU A 1214 -14.87 -44.71 19.28
C LEU A 1214 -14.62 -45.75 18.19
N ALA A 1215 -15.25 -46.93 18.26
CA ALA A 1215 -15.17 -47.95 17.21
C ALA A 1215 -15.70 -47.44 15.86
N ARG A 1216 -16.81 -46.68 15.88
CA ARG A 1216 -17.37 -46.08 14.66
C ARG A 1216 -16.51 -44.93 14.12
N ALA A 1217 -15.92 -44.11 15.00
CA ALA A 1217 -14.94 -43.11 14.59
C ALA A 1217 -13.73 -43.75 13.90
N ARG A 1218 -13.22 -44.88 14.42
CA ARG A 1218 -12.08 -45.61 13.83
C ARG A 1218 -12.41 -46.14 12.42
N GLU A 1219 -13.63 -46.64 12.21
CA GLU A 1219 -14.12 -47.03 10.87
C GLU A 1219 -14.24 -45.83 9.90
N TRP A 1220 -14.62 -44.65 10.40
CA TRP A 1220 -14.92 -43.48 9.58
C TRP A 1220 -13.70 -42.63 9.22
N PHE A 1221 -12.76 -42.46 10.15
CA PHE A 1221 -11.56 -41.66 9.96
C PHE A 1221 -10.32 -42.53 9.70
N GLY A 1222 -10.34 -43.81 10.06
CA GLY A 1222 -9.19 -44.72 10.12
C GLY A 1222 -8.57 -44.75 11.52
N ASP A 1223 -8.08 -45.92 11.96
CA ASP A 1223 -7.55 -46.11 13.32
C ASP A 1223 -6.44 -45.11 13.70
N THR A 1224 -5.61 -44.69 12.74
CA THR A 1224 -4.52 -43.72 12.93
C THR A 1224 -4.98 -42.27 13.07
N ASN A 1225 -6.26 -41.98 12.78
CA ASN A 1225 -6.82 -40.63 12.69
C ASN A 1225 -7.88 -40.36 13.77
N VAL A 1226 -8.03 -41.28 14.74
CA VAL A 1226 -8.81 -41.10 15.95
C VAL A 1226 -7.87 -40.97 17.13
N SER A 1227 -8.03 -39.93 17.95
CA SER A 1227 -7.09 -39.64 19.03
C SER A 1227 -7.80 -39.22 20.32
N LEU A 1228 -7.43 -39.87 21.42
CA LEU A 1228 -7.63 -39.32 22.77
C LEU A 1228 -6.72 -38.10 22.94
N VAL A 1229 -7.27 -37.06 23.54
CA VAL A 1229 -6.63 -35.77 23.82
C VAL A 1229 -7.02 -35.36 25.24
N GLY A 1230 -6.09 -34.72 25.96
CA GLY A 1230 -6.21 -34.40 27.39
C GLY A 1230 -5.37 -35.34 28.27
#